data_AF-A0A2P5YKS2-F1
#
_entry.id   AF-A0A2P5YKS2-F1
#
_cell.length_a   1.000
_cell.length_b   1.000
_cell.length_c   1.000
_cell.angle_alpha   90.00
_cell.angle_beta   90.00
_cell.angle_gamma   90.00
#
_symmetry.space_group_name_H-M   'P 1'
#
loop_
_entity.id
_entity.type
_entity.pdbx_description
1 polymer ?
#
loop_
_entity_poly.entity_id
_entity_poly.type
_entity_poly.pdbx_seq_one_letter_code
_entity_poly.pdbx_strand_id
1 'polypeptide(L)'
;MKYVLVTGGVVSGLGKGVTASSIGLLLKSCGFRVTSIKIDPYLNTDAGTMSPFEHGEVFVLDDGGEVDLDLGNYERFLDITLTRDNNITTGKIYQYVINKERKGDYLGKTVQVVPHITDAIQEWIERAALIPVDGKEGPADICVIELGGTIGDIESMPFIEALGQFSYRVGTGNFCLVHVSLVPVLNVVGEQKTKPTQHSVRGLRGLGLTPNILACRSTMALDENVKEKLSRFCHVPAENIVTLYDVPNIWHIPLLLRDQKAHEALLKELNLLGIARKPDLTEWTARTKVYDMLHDPVKIAMVGKYVGLKDSYLSVLKALLHASVRCRKKLVVEWVEASHLEDITAKEDPDTYKAAWNRLKGADGILVPGGFGDRGVQGKILAAKYARESKVPFLGICLGMQIAVVEYARSVLGLYDANTEEFDPQTSNPCVIFMPEGSKTHMGGTMRLGSRRTYFKVPDCKSAKLYGDATFVDERHRHRYEVNPDMISQLEAAGLSFVGRDESGRRMEIVELPSHPYFIGVQFHPEFKSRPGKPSALFSGLIAASCGQMDLLLNKSDHLSNGMANGINGKATSKPRANGNCFKSSNGSLNGVYSNVVRVSNWYMSSKINKTLNSDNNEWSHMSSGAATDSQHSKKKNSLACNPPPQDQRKVEGMGKNSSSGASHHGHGSKVNENVSSNHHYAPKMMDPVKMPNTPSDADFHSSWAKTNDARNANHQGSRNSNRSDSMESTTAPLRPHTGGDVRWDAINSVSAKGPIGLSNFRLLKRIGYGDIGSVYLVELRGTNAYFAMKVMDKASLASRNKLLRAQTEREILGLLDHPFLPTLYSYFETEKFYCLVMEFCSGGNLHSLRQKQPNKHFTEEAARFFASEVLLALEYLHMLGIVYRDLKPENVLVRDEGHIMLSDFDLSLRCSVSPTLVKSSSSHQASNGGGSTGGILDNEHVPAHGCMQPSTFFPRILPGKKNRKSKSDFGLFVGGSMPELMAEPTNVRSMSFVGTHEYLAPEIIRGEGHGSAVDWWTFGIFLYELLHGTTPFKGQGNRATLFNVVGQPLRFPETPQVSFVARDLIRGLLVKEPSKRIACKRGATEIKQHPFFEGVNWALVRSAMPPHVPEPVDFSLLSAKEEKRNHHLQHELGDPGAPQKANSSDYVQFEYF
;
A
#
# COMPACT_ATOMS: atom_id res chain seq x y z
N MET A 1 0.55 -30.87 21.30
CA MET A 1 0.33 -29.72 20.41
C MET A 1 -0.03 -30.23 19.02
N LYS A 2 -0.97 -29.57 18.36
CA LYS A 2 -1.32 -29.69 16.94
C LYS A 2 -1.16 -28.31 16.29
N TYR A 3 -0.91 -28.25 14.98
CA TYR A 3 -0.67 -26.99 14.28
C TYR A 3 -1.62 -26.83 13.10
N VAL A 4 -2.27 -25.66 13.02
CA VAL A 4 -3.05 -25.24 11.83
C VAL A 4 -2.38 -24.04 11.22
N LEU A 5 -1.70 -24.21 10.08
CA LEU A 5 -1.11 -23.11 9.33
C LEU A 5 -2.16 -22.50 8.39
N VAL A 6 -2.28 -21.17 8.41
CA VAL A 6 -3.12 -20.38 7.51
C VAL A 6 -2.22 -19.50 6.64
N THR A 7 -2.34 -19.62 5.32
CA THR A 7 -1.54 -18.85 4.33
C THR A 7 -2.42 -18.00 3.43
N GLY A 8 -1.88 -16.90 2.88
CA GLY A 8 -2.59 -16.02 1.95
C GLY A 8 -2.07 -16.13 0.52
N GLY A 9 -2.97 -16.32 -0.44
CA GLY A 9 -2.61 -16.65 -1.81
C GLY A 9 -2.36 -15.46 -2.74
N VAL A 10 -3.42 -14.82 -3.21
CA VAL A 10 -3.39 -14.01 -4.44
C VAL A 10 -3.07 -12.53 -4.17
N VAL A 11 -3.58 -11.98 -3.06
CA VAL A 11 -3.37 -10.58 -2.64
C VAL A 11 -3.35 -10.50 -1.11
N SER A 12 -2.82 -9.40 -0.58
CA SER A 12 -2.98 -9.01 0.83
C SER A 12 -4.45 -8.64 1.15
N GLY A 13 -4.79 -8.46 2.42
CA GLY A 13 -6.14 -7.99 2.82
C GLY A 13 -7.30 -8.99 2.70
N LEU A 14 -7.09 -10.22 2.18
CA LEU A 14 -8.14 -11.24 1.98
C LEU A 14 -8.88 -11.75 3.23
N GLY A 15 -8.60 -11.21 4.43
CA GLY A 15 -9.18 -11.67 5.68
C GLY A 15 -8.51 -12.92 6.26
N LYS A 16 -7.18 -13.06 6.11
CA LYS A 16 -6.39 -14.14 6.73
C LYS A 16 -6.63 -14.23 8.25
N GLY A 17 -6.36 -13.16 9.00
CA GLY A 17 -6.57 -13.13 10.46
C GLY A 17 -8.01 -13.37 10.89
N VAL A 18 -9.00 -12.92 10.11
CA VAL A 18 -10.43 -13.25 10.34
C VAL A 18 -10.70 -14.75 10.12
N THR A 19 -10.12 -15.35 9.08
CA THR A 19 -10.26 -16.79 8.79
C THR A 19 -9.59 -17.64 9.86
N ALA A 20 -8.35 -17.32 10.22
CA ALA A 20 -7.57 -17.99 11.25
C ALA A 20 -8.21 -17.88 12.64
N SER A 21 -8.68 -16.69 13.02
CA SER A 21 -9.35 -16.48 14.31
C SER A 21 -10.72 -17.17 14.38
N SER A 22 -11.45 -17.24 13.26
CA SER A 22 -12.69 -18.02 13.15
C SER A 22 -12.45 -19.54 13.24
N ILE A 23 -11.35 -20.04 12.65
CA ILE A 23 -10.91 -21.44 12.79
C ILE A 23 -10.55 -21.75 14.25
N GLY A 24 -9.78 -20.88 14.91
CA GLY A 24 -9.44 -21.07 16.32
C GLY A 24 -10.66 -21.04 17.23
N LEU A 25 -11.65 -20.18 16.95
CA LEU A 25 -12.92 -20.14 17.70
C LEU A 25 -13.73 -21.42 17.49
N LEU A 26 -13.78 -21.96 16.26
CA LEU A 26 -14.40 -23.25 16.00
C LEU A 26 -13.73 -24.37 16.79
N LEU A 27 -12.41 -24.44 16.78
CA LEU A 27 -11.67 -25.46 17.53
C LEU A 27 -11.84 -25.30 19.06
N LYS A 28 -11.88 -24.06 19.58
CA LYS A 28 -12.24 -23.78 20.99
C LYS A 28 -13.67 -24.25 21.30
N SER A 29 -14.63 -24.04 20.39
CA SER A 29 -16.02 -24.52 20.54
C SER A 29 -16.18 -26.04 20.47
N CYS A 30 -15.23 -26.75 19.82
CA CYS A 30 -15.12 -28.22 19.86
C CYS A 30 -14.50 -28.75 21.16
N GLY A 31 -14.12 -27.87 22.10
CA GLY A 31 -13.63 -28.22 23.44
C GLY A 31 -12.12 -28.18 23.64
N PHE A 32 -11.33 -27.73 22.64
CA PHE A 32 -9.87 -27.67 22.72
C PHE A 32 -9.37 -26.33 23.29
N ARG A 33 -8.21 -26.34 23.95
CA ARG A 33 -7.43 -25.12 24.25
C ARG A 33 -6.70 -24.70 22.98
N VAL A 34 -6.83 -23.42 22.62
CA VAL A 34 -6.26 -22.87 21.38
C VAL A 34 -5.36 -21.67 21.69
N THR A 35 -4.16 -21.67 21.12
CA THR A 35 -3.25 -20.51 21.07
C THR A 35 -3.08 -20.04 19.62
N SER A 36 -2.50 -18.86 19.43
CA SER A 36 -2.24 -18.29 18.11
C SER A 36 -0.81 -17.75 17.98
N ILE A 37 -0.26 -17.82 16.76
CA ILE A 37 1.01 -17.20 16.36
C ILE A 37 0.79 -16.45 15.04
N LYS A 38 1.18 -15.18 14.99
CA LYS A 38 1.24 -14.38 13.75
C LYS A 38 2.69 -14.29 13.29
N ILE A 39 2.95 -14.68 12.05
CA ILE A 39 4.24 -14.53 11.37
C ILE A 39 4.12 -13.35 10.40
N ASP A 40 4.98 -12.36 10.57
CA ASP A 40 5.03 -11.14 9.77
C ASP A 40 6.35 -11.08 8.98
N PRO A 41 6.29 -11.10 7.63
CA PRO A 41 7.50 -11.14 6.82
C PRO A 41 8.27 -9.80 6.78
N TYR A 42 7.72 -8.71 7.33
CA TYR A 42 8.38 -7.40 7.35
C TYR A 42 9.67 -7.37 8.18
N LEU A 43 10.56 -6.43 7.86
CA LEU A 43 11.91 -6.32 8.45
C LEU A 43 11.97 -5.67 9.84
N ASN A 44 10.96 -4.91 10.28
CA ASN A 44 10.92 -4.32 11.62
C ASN A 44 10.86 -5.41 12.71
N THR A 45 11.47 -5.16 13.87
CA THR A 45 11.46 -6.08 15.03
C THR A 45 10.11 -6.19 15.72
N ASP A 46 9.30 -5.13 15.60
CA ASP A 46 7.99 -4.92 16.22
C ASP A 46 7.18 -3.95 15.34
N ALA A 47 5.90 -3.73 15.68
CA ALA A 47 5.06 -2.75 15.00
C ALA A 47 5.16 -1.32 15.61
N GLY A 48 5.82 -1.15 16.76
CA GLY A 48 5.77 0.09 17.55
C GLY A 48 6.38 1.32 16.86
N THR A 49 7.27 1.08 15.90
CA THR A 49 7.95 2.11 15.10
C THR A 49 7.24 2.47 13.79
N MET A 50 6.20 1.75 13.39
CA MET A 50 5.49 1.97 12.13
C MET A 50 4.52 3.15 12.20
N SER A 51 4.25 3.80 11.07
CA SER A 51 3.20 4.81 11.02
C SER A 51 1.81 4.15 10.89
N PRO A 52 0.75 4.74 11.49
CA PRO A 52 -0.62 4.34 11.20
C PRO A 52 -1.03 4.53 9.73
N PHE A 53 -0.21 5.27 8.97
CA PHE A 53 -0.09 5.31 7.50
C PHE A 53 -0.01 3.94 6.83
N GLU A 54 1.03 3.18 7.18
CA GLU A 54 1.53 2.06 6.37
C GLU A 54 0.96 0.72 6.84
N HIS A 55 0.72 0.58 8.14
CA HIS A 55 0.39 -0.70 8.79
C HIS A 55 -0.90 -0.66 9.64
N GLY A 56 -1.60 0.49 9.66
CA GLY A 56 -2.76 0.69 10.52
C GLY A 56 -2.39 0.82 12.00
N GLU A 57 -3.35 0.53 12.88
CA GLU A 57 -3.20 0.68 14.33
C GLU A 57 -2.21 -0.33 14.95
N VAL A 58 -1.25 0.15 15.76
CA VAL A 58 -0.37 -0.69 16.58
C VAL A 58 -1.18 -1.27 17.75
N PHE A 59 -1.30 -2.61 17.80
CA PHE A 59 -1.93 -3.30 18.93
C PHE A 59 -0.90 -3.53 20.04
N VAL A 60 -1.35 -3.44 21.30
CA VAL A 60 -0.48 -3.62 22.49
C VAL A 60 -0.94 -4.83 23.27
N LEU A 61 0.02 -5.61 23.78
CA LEU A 61 -0.20 -6.82 24.60
C LEU A 61 0.02 -6.57 26.09
N ASP A 62 -0.42 -7.49 26.96
CA ASP A 62 -0.32 -7.32 28.42
C ASP A 62 1.15 -7.26 28.89
N ASP A 63 2.06 -7.94 28.21
CA ASP A 63 3.50 -7.91 28.47
C ASP A 63 4.22 -6.67 27.88
N GLY A 64 3.49 -5.77 27.20
CA GLY A 64 4.07 -4.63 26.49
C GLY A 64 4.72 -4.96 25.15
N GLY A 65 4.36 -6.06 24.51
CA GLY A 65 4.63 -6.26 23.08
C GLY A 65 3.82 -5.29 22.22
N GLU A 66 4.49 -4.61 21.28
CA GLU A 66 3.88 -3.76 20.24
C GLU A 66 3.81 -4.57 18.93
N VAL A 67 2.61 -4.90 18.49
CA VAL A 67 2.36 -5.96 17.51
C VAL A 67 1.32 -5.56 16.47
N ASP A 68 1.24 -6.35 15.41
CA ASP A 68 0.22 -6.22 14.37
C ASP A 68 -1.22 -6.36 14.92
N LEU A 69 -2.13 -5.64 14.25
CA LEU A 69 -3.54 -5.51 14.52
C LEU A 69 -4.31 -6.84 14.44
N ASP A 70 -3.85 -7.83 13.65
CA ASP A 70 -4.46 -9.16 13.64
C ASP A 70 -4.28 -9.94 14.95
N LEU A 71 -3.28 -9.61 15.81
CA LEU A 71 -3.23 -10.16 17.18
C LEU A 71 -4.42 -9.69 18.02
N GLY A 72 -4.91 -8.48 17.77
CA GLY A 72 -6.17 -7.99 18.33
C GLY A 72 -7.39 -8.76 17.82
N ASN A 73 -7.36 -9.36 16.63
CA ASN A 73 -8.43 -10.23 16.16
C ASN A 73 -8.41 -11.60 16.86
N TYR A 74 -7.22 -12.19 17.08
CA TYR A 74 -7.09 -13.43 17.86
C TYR A 74 -7.56 -13.27 19.31
N GLU A 75 -7.06 -12.25 20.02
CA GLU A 75 -7.50 -11.98 21.39
C GLU A 75 -9.03 -11.79 21.49
N ARG A 76 -9.64 -11.09 20.52
CA ARG A 76 -11.09 -10.81 20.49
C ARG A 76 -11.96 -12.02 20.19
N PHE A 77 -11.59 -12.85 19.21
CA PHE A 77 -12.39 -14.01 18.81
C PHE A 77 -12.18 -15.21 19.74
N LEU A 78 -10.94 -15.44 20.18
CA LEU A 78 -10.58 -16.60 20.97
C LEU A 78 -10.82 -16.39 22.47
N ASP A 79 -10.93 -15.14 22.95
CA ASP A 79 -10.94 -14.78 24.37
C ASP A 79 -9.73 -15.40 25.11
N ILE A 80 -8.57 -14.83 24.78
CA ILE A 80 -7.23 -15.17 25.29
C ILE A 80 -6.41 -13.87 25.47
N THR A 81 -5.23 -14.00 26.08
CA THR A 81 -4.20 -12.96 26.16
C THR A 81 -2.92 -13.46 25.50
N LEU A 82 -2.39 -12.72 24.51
CA LEU A 82 -1.15 -13.08 23.80
C LEU A 82 0.07 -12.35 24.38
N THR A 83 1.27 -12.83 24.04
CA THR A 83 2.58 -12.24 24.44
C THR A 83 3.38 -11.79 23.22
N ARG A 84 4.45 -10.99 23.42
CA ARG A 84 5.36 -10.56 22.34
C ARG A 84 5.99 -11.69 21.52
N ASP A 85 6.05 -12.91 22.08
CA ASP A 85 6.60 -14.11 21.45
C ASP A 85 5.60 -14.78 20.49
N ASN A 86 4.29 -14.51 20.65
CA ASN A 86 3.23 -14.94 19.71
C ASN A 86 3.23 -14.14 18.39
N ASN A 87 4.04 -13.08 18.31
CA ASN A 87 4.32 -12.34 17.08
C ASN A 87 5.76 -12.64 16.64
N ILE A 88 5.95 -13.14 15.43
CA ILE A 88 7.26 -13.46 14.86
C ILE A 88 7.48 -12.54 13.67
N THR A 89 8.55 -11.74 13.67
CA THR A 89 8.90 -10.88 12.52
C THR A 89 10.26 -11.26 11.94
N THR A 90 10.53 -10.91 10.68
CA THR A 90 11.86 -11.11 10.08
C THR A 90 12.94 -10.40 10.89
N GLY A 91 12.70 -9.15 11.31
CA GLY A 91 13.61 -8.41 12.19
C GLY A 91 13.91 -9.13 13.50
N LYS A 92 12.87 -9.67 14.16
CA LYS A 92 12.98 -10.38 15.44
C LYS A 92 13.80 -11.67 15.32
N ILE A 93 13.59 -12.46 14.26
CA ILE A 93 14.37 -13.67 13.97
C ILE A 93 15.81 -13.35 13.59
N TYR A 94 16.03 -12.37 12.71
CA TYR A 94 17.38 -12.01 12.24
C TYR A 94 18.21 -11.43 13.40
N GLN A 95 17.61 -10.56 14.23
CA GLN A 95 18.27 -10.03 15.43
C GLN A 95 18.63 -11.13 16.44
N TYR A 96 17.75 -12.13 16.62
CA TYR A 96 18.02 -13.30 17.47
C TYR A 96 19.20 -14.13 16.95
N VAL A 97 19.24 -14.44 15.65
CA VAL A 97 20.32 -15.23 15.04
C VAL A 97 21.65 -14.47 14.99
N ILE A 98 21.65 -13.15 14.72
CA ILE A 98 22.85 -12.30 14.81
C ILE A 98 23.36 -12.25 16.26
N ASN A 99 22.47 -12.20 17.26
CA ASN A 99 22.86 -12.24 18.67
C ASN A 99 23.44 -13.60 19.10
N LYS A 100 22.97 -14.72 18.52
CA LYS A 100 23.59 -16.06 18.68
C LYS A 100 24.98 -16.12 18.02
N GLU A 101 25.14 -15.56 16.82
CA GLU A 101 26.44 -15.46 16.12
C GLU A 101 27.48 -14.69 16.95
N ARG A 102 27.12 -13.50 17.44
CA ARG A 102 28.03 -12.67 18.25
C ARG A 102 28.44 -13.26 19.59
N LYS A 103 27.68 -14.21 20.13
CA LYS A 103 28.05 -14.96 21.34
C LYS A 103 28.96 -16.15 21.07
N GLY A 104 29.04 -16.60 19.81
CA GLY A 104 29.76 -17.81 19.43
C GLY A 104 28.93 -19.09 19.50
N ASP A 105 27.60 -19.01 19.64
CA ASP A 105 26.70 -20.16 19.83
C ASP A 105 26.77 -21.15 18.64
N TYR A 106 27.13 -20.68 17.44
CA TYR A 106 27.35 -21.50 16.24
C TYR A 106 28.79 -22.04 16.09
N LEU A 107 29.61 -21.95 17.15
CA LEU A 107 30.99 -22.47 17.21
C LEU A 107 31.90 -21.97 16.06
N GLY A 108 31.73 -20.71 15.66
CA GLY A 108 32.51 -20.07 14.58
C GLY A 108 32.16 -20.54 13.16
N LYS A 109 31.11 -21.36 12.97
CA LYS A 109 30.62 -21.76 11.64
C LYS A 109 29.89 -20.62 10.94
N THR A 110 29.93 -20.62 9.61
CA THR A 110 29.21 -19.65 8.76
C THR A 110 27.70 -19.82 8.87
N VAL A 111 27.03 -18.83 9.45
CA VAL A 111 25.57 -18.73 9.52
C VAL A 111 24.98 -18.45 8.14
N GLN A 112 23.84 -19.08 7.84
CA GLN A 112 23.13 -19.02 6.55
C GLN A 112 21.61 -19.11 6.78
N VAL A 113 20.80 -18.68 5.81
CA VAL A 113 19.32 -18.74 5.90
C VAL A 113 18.84 -20.17 6.18
N VAL A 114 19.27 -21.13 5.35
CA VAL A 114 19.08 -22.56 5.63
C VAL A 114 20.39 -23.13 6.19
N PRO A 115 20.39 -23.89 7.30
CA PRO A 115 19.26 -24.16 8.18
C PRO A 115 19.08 -23.08 9.28
N HIS A 116 20.04 -22.21 9.54
CA HIS A 116 20.10 -21.45 10.80
C HIS A 116 18.94 -20.45 11.05
N ILE A 117 18.38 -19.83 10.00
CA ILE A 117 17.16 -18.99 10.13
C ILE A 117 15.92 -19.88 10.18
N THR A 118 15.85 -20.94 9.38
CA THR A 118 14.69 -21.86 9.34
C THR A 118 14.54 -22.66 10.63
N ASP A 119 15.64 -23.08 11.25
CA ASP A 119 15.69 -23.69 12.57
C ASP A 119 15.23 -22.70 13.65
N ALA A 120 15.74 -21.46 13.63
CA ALA A 120 15.36 -20.43 14.60
C ALA A 120 13.86 -20.06 14.54
N ILE A 121 13.25 -20.08 13.35
CA ILE A 121 11.79 -19.95 13.17
C ILE A 121 11.06 -21.12 13.82
N GLN A 122 11.52 -22.36 13.59
CA GLN A 122 10.90 -23.56 14.17
C GLN A 122 11.06 -23.63 15.70
N GLU A 123 12.24 -23.31 16.24
CA GLU A 123 12.50 -23.14 17.69
C GLU A 123 11.52 -22.11 18.30
N TRP A 124 11.23 -21.03 17.58
CA TRP A 124 10.33 -19.98 18.04
C TRP A 124 8.87 -20.43 18.05
N ILE A 125 8.40 -21.10 16.99
CA ILE A 125 7.03 -21.60 16.87
C ILE A 125 6.71 -22.59 18.01
N GLU A 126 7.59 -23.54 18.31
CA GLU A 126 7.38 -24.50 19.39
C GLU A 126 7.37 -23.82 20.77
N ARG A 127 8.34 -22.93 21.05
CA ARG A 127 8.38 -22.16 22.30
C ARG A 127 7.11 -21.32 22.49
N ALA A 128 6.71 -20.55 21.49
CA ALA A 128 5.55 -19.67 21.57
C ALA A 128 4.21 -20.44 21.68
N ALA A 129 4.11 -21.60 21.02
CA ALA A 129 2.93 -22.47 21.13
C ALA A 129 2.77 -23.09 22.54
N LEU A 130 3.87 -23.27 23.28
CA LEU A 130 3.84 -23.79 24.65
C LEU A 130 3.47 -22.74 25.71
N ILE A 131 3.44 -21.44 25.37
CA ILE A 131 3.02 -20.37 26.29
C ILE A 131 1.52 -20.51 26.60
N PRO A 132 1.10 -20.56 27.88
CA PRO A 132 -0.31 -20.55 28.24
C PRO A 132 -0.95 -19.18 28.01
N VAL A 133 -2.05 -19.13 27.24
CA VAL A 133 -2.72 -17.88 26.83
C VAL A 133 -4.17 -17.76 27.32
N ASP A 134 -4.74 -18.83 27.90
CA ASP A 134 -6.14 -18.91 28.37
C ASP A 134 -6.27 -18.88 29.91
N GLY A 135 -5.23 -18.43 30.62
CA GLY A 135 -5.21 -18.30 32.08
C GLY A 135 -5.12 -19.61 32.86
N LYS A 136 -4.92 -20.75 32.19
CA LYS A 136 -4.76 -22.08 32.82
C LYS A 136 -3.33 -22.58 32.70
N GLU A 137 -2.93 -23.45 33.61
CA GLU A 137 -1.60 -24.09 33.56
C GLU A 137 -1.42 -25.02 32.35
N GLY A 138 -0.17 -25.23 31.94
CA GLY A 138 0.19 -26.06 30.79
C GLY A 138 -0.18 -25.45 29.43
N PRO A 139 0.33 -26.04 28.33
CA PRO A 139 0.18 -25.51 26.97
C PRO A 139 -1.22 -25.72 26.39
N ALA A 140 -1.49 -25.06 25.26
CA ALA A 140 -2.68 -25.33 24.45
C ALA A 140 -2.66 -26.71 23.79
N ASP A 141 -3.81 -27.19 23.33
CA ASP A 141 -3.91 -28.42 22.53
C ASP A 141 -3.50 -28.15 21.08
N ILE A 142 -3.94 -26.99 20.55
CA ILE A 142 -3.77 -26.58 19.15
C ILE A 142 -3.22 -25.16 19.08
N CYS A 143 -2.25 -24.94 18.19
CA CYS A 143 -1.74 -23.63 17.80
C CYS A 143 -2.19 -23.29 16.37
N VAL A 144 -2.90 -22.18 16.20
CA VAL A 144 -3.19 -21.60 14.88
C VAL A 144 -2.05 -20.66 14.50
N ILE A 145 -1.38 -20.93 13.40
CA ILE A 145 -0.30 -20.10 12.87
C ILE A 145 -0.84 -19.37 11.64
N GLU A 146 -0.74 -18.04 11.58
CA GLU A 146 -0.98 -17.29 10.35
C GLU A 146 0.33 -16.79 9.76
N LEU A 147 0.56 -17.07 8.48
CA LEU A 147 1.62 -16.46 7.69
C LEU A 147 1.09 -15.21 6.98
N GLY A 148 1.67 -14.06 7.35
CA GLY A 148 1.51 -12.75 6.70
C GLY A 148 1.99 -12.72 5.25
N GLY A 149 1.92 -11.54 4.61
CA GLY A 149 2.29 -11.39 3.19
C GLY A 149 1.44 -12.25 2.24
N THR A 150 2.01 -12.64 1.10
CA THR A 150 1.42 -13.56 0.11
C THR A 150 2.42 -14.66 -0.29
N ILE A 151 1.96 -15.62 -1.12
CA ILE A 151 2.82 -16.68 -1.67
C ILE A 151 3.48 -16.20 -2.96
N GLY A 152 4.79 -15.94 -2.88
CA GLY A 152 5.61 -15.47 -4.00
C GLY A 152 6.60 -14.37 -3.58
N ASP A 153 6.27 -13.66 -2.49
CA ASP A 153 7.09 -12.59 -1.93
C ASP A 153 8.43 -13.11 -1.40
N ILE A 154 9.52 -12.39 -1.69
CA ILE A 154 10.88 -12.73 -1.23
C ILE A 154 11.00 -12.76 0.30
N GLU A 155 10.18 -11.94 0.98
CA GLU A 155 10.13 -11.82 2.43
C GLU A 155 9.49 -13.05 3.08
N SER A 156 8.52 -13.69 2.41
CA SER A 156 7.84 -14.90 2.87
C SER A 156 8.71 -16.16 2.72
N MET A 157 9.70 -16.17 1.82
CA MET A 157 10.46 -17.38 1.46
C MET A 157 11.12 -18.11 2.65
N PRO A 158 11.81 -17.43 3.60
CA PRO A 158 12.42 -18.11 4.75
C PRO A 158 11.39 -18.79 5.66
N PHE A 159 10.19 -18.20 5.81
CA PHE A 159 9.13 -18.77 6.61
C PHE A 159 8.43 -19.94 5.92
N ILE A 160 8.22 -19.87 4.61
CA ILE A 160 7.62 -20.97 3.85
C ILE A 160 8.53 -22.20 3.90
N GLU A 161 9.84 -22.03 3.69
CA GLU A 161 10.83 -23.12 3.83
C GLU A 161 10.86 -23.68 5.27
N ALA A 162 10.90 -22.81 6.29
CA ALA A 162 10.86 -23.23 7.69
C ALA A 162 9.59 -24.00 8.05
N LEU A 163 8.42 -23.57 7.56
CA LEU A 163 7.14 -24.23 7.78
C LEU A 163 7.00 -25.54 6.97
N GLY A 164 7.64 -25.61 5.79
CA GLY A 164 7.82 -26.85 5.03
C GLY A 164 8.58 -27.88 5.86
N GLN A 165 9.80 -27.55 6.28
CA GLN A 165 10.63 -28.38 7.17
C GLN A 165 9.87 -28.77 8.45
N PHE A 166 9.18 -27.82 9.08
CA PHE A 166 8.38 -28.03 10.29
C PHE A 166 7.27 -29.07 10.09
N SER A 167 6.55 -29.02 8.96
CA SER A 167 5.45 -29.94 8.68
C SER A 167 5.90 -31.41 8.62
N TYR A 168 7.08 -31.69 8.07
CA TYR A 168 7.71 -33.01 8.13
C TYR A 168 8.19 -33.36 9.54
N ARG A 169 8.77 -32.39 10.27
CA ARG A 169 9.34 -32.58 11.61
C ARG A 169 8.31 -32.93 12.68
N VAL A 170 7.13 -32.31 12.65
CA VAL A 170 6.03 -32.63 13.59
C VAL A 170 5.22 -33.86 13.18
N GLY A 171 5.35 -34.30 11.93
CA GLY A 171 4.74 -35.52 11.41
C GLY A 171 3.27 -35.38 10.97
N THR A 172 2.81 -36.39 10.22
CA THR A 172 1.43 -36.48 9.73
C THR A 172 0.43 -36.56 10.87
N GLY A 173 -0.75 -35.97 10.68
CA GLY A 173 -1.76 -35.87 11.73
C GLY A 173 -1.47 -34.82 12.82
N ASN A 174 -0.33 -34.12 12.78
CA ASN A 174 -0.01 -33.03 13.73
C ASN A 174 0.01 -31.63 13.08
N PHE A 175 -0.08 -31.55 11.76
CA PHE A 175 -0.03 -30.32 10.97
C PHE A 175 -1.14 -30.32 9.91
N CYS A 176 -1.84 -29.20 9.74
CA CYS A 176 -2.86 -29.00 8.71
C CYS A 176 -2.72 -27.61 8.09
N LEU A 177 -2.72 -27.52 6.77
CA LEU A 177 -2.57 -26.27 6.01
C LEU A 177 -3.89 -25.83 5.38
N VAL A 178 -4.35 -24.65 5.78
CA VAL A 178 -5.46 -23.90 5.18
C VAL A 178 -4.89 -22.80 4.28
N HIS A 179 -5.29 -22.78 3.01
CA HIS A 179 -4.85 -21.74 2.07
C HIS A 179 -6.00 -20.79 1.72
N VAL A 180 -5.88 -19.51 2.08
CA VAL A 180 -6.86 -18.46 1.81
C VAL A 180 -6.57 -17.82 0.46
N SER A 181 -7.51 -17.93 -0.49
CA SER A 181 -7.27 -17.54 -1.89
C SER A 181 -8.45 -16.79 -2.50
N LEU A 182 -8.20 -15.89 -3.45
CA LEU A 182 -9.24 -15.09 -4.10
C LEU A 182 -9.79 -15.79 -5.34
N VAL A 183 -11.12 -15.96 -5.39
CA VAL A 183 -11.88 -16.33 -6.58
C VAL A 183 -12.70 -15.10 -7.00
N PRO A 184 -12.16 -14.20 -7.84
CA PRO A 184 -12.87 -13.00 -8.23
C PRO A 184 -14.05 -13.33 -9.17
N VAL A 185 -15.13 -12.56 -9.05
CA VAL A 185 -16.31 -12.64 -9.92
C VAL A 185 -16.27 -11.46 -10.87
N LEU A 186 -16.40 -11.71 -12.17
CA LEU A 186 -16.42 -10.64 -13.17
C LEU A 186 -17.85 -10.13 -13.35
N ASN A 187 -18.19 -8.99 -12.73
CA ASN A 187 -19.55 -8.43 -12.68
C ASN A 187 -20.26 -8.31 -14.06
N VAL A 188 -19.50 -8.15 -15.16
CA VAL A 188 -20.03 -8.07 -16.53
C VAL A 188 -20.63 -9.40 -17.02
N VAL A 189 -20.20 -10.54 -16.47
CA VAL A 189 -20.57 -11.89 -16.92
C VAL A 189 -21.11 -12.77 -15.79
N GLY A 190 -20.87 -12.39 -14.52
CA GLY A 190 -21.18 -13.20 -13.33
C GLY A 190 -20.23 -14.39 -13.11
N GLU A 191 -19.27 -14.64 -14.00
CA GLU A 191 -18.42 -15.83 -13.95
C GLU A 191 -17.36 -15.76 -12.83
N GLN A 192 -17.29 -16.81 -12.02
CA GLN A 192 -16.33 -16.98 -10.93
C GLN A 192 -14.99 -17.52 -11.47
N LYS A 193 -13.93 -16.69 -11.47
CA LYS A 193 -12.66 -17.02 -12.13
C LYS A 193 -11.69 -17.75 -11.20
N THR A 194 -11.54 -19.06 -11.39
CA THR A 194 -10.68 -19.94 -10.56
C THR A 194 -9.17 -19.83 -10.81
N LYS A 195 -8.72 -19.14 -11.87
CA LYS A 195 -7.30 -19.14 -12.31
C LYS A 195 -6.30 -18.58 -11.28
N PRO A 196 -6.57 -17.47 -10.57
CA PRO A 196 -5.65 -16.95 -9.54
C PRO A 196 -5.37 -17.98 -8.44
N THR A 197 -6.39 -18.67 -7.94
CA THR A 197 -6.25 -19.76 -6.96
C THR A 197 -5.44 -20.94 -7.49
N GLN A 198 -5.63 -21.34 -8.75
CA GLN A 198 -4.83 -22.41 -9.37
C GLN A 198 -3.34 -22.05 -9.42
N HIS A 199 -3.01 -20.80 -9.73
CA HIS A 199 -1.62 -20.34 -9.81
C HIS A 199 -1.00 -20.21 -8.41
N SER A 200 -1.75 -19.69 -7.43
CA SER A 200 -1.27 -19.56 -6.05
C SER A 200 -1.01 -20.93 -5.38
N VAL A 201 -1.91 -21.90 -5.55
CA VAL A 201 -1.70 -23.29 -5.07
C VAL A 201 -0.58 -24.01 -5.83
N ARG A 202 -0.29 -23.63 -7.10
CA ARG A 202 0.92 -24.11 -7.80
C ARG A 202 2.20 -23.52 -7.20
N GLY A 203 2.21 -22.23 -6.88
CA GLY A 203 3.33 -21.57 -6.20
C GLY A 203 3.62 -22.17 -4.82
N LEU A 204 2.58 -22.34 -4.00
CA LEU A 204 2.67 -22.94 -2.66
C LEU A 204 3.28 -24.35 -2.70
N ARG A 205 2.83 -25.20 -3.63
CA ARG A 205 3.40 -26.55 -3.85
C ARG A 205 4.82 -26.53 -4.39
N GLY A 206 5.17 -25.54 -5.22
CA GLY A 206 6.55 -25.32 -5.68
C GLY A 206 7.52 -24.95 -4.55
N LEU A 207 7.00 -24.49 -3.40
CA LEU A 207 7.75 -24.20 -2.17
C LEU A 207 7.52 -25.28 -1.09
N GLY A 208 7.18 -26.51 -1.49
CA GLY A 208 7.11 -27.67 -0.60
C GLY A 208 5.83 -27.81 0.25
N LEU A 209 4.92 -26.85 0.22
CA LEU A 209 3.67 -26.88 1.01
C LEU A 209 2.45 -27.28 0.16
N THR A 210 1.65 -28.24 0.63
CA THR A 210 0.40 -28.67 -0.02
C THR A 210 -0.80 -28.40 0.89
N PRO A 211 -1.85 -27.68 0.43
CA PRO A 211 -2.98 -27.34 1.28
C PRO A 211 -3.91 -28.54 1.49
N ASN A 212 -4.27 -28.80 2.74
CA ASN A 212 -5.31 -29.78 3.11
C ASN A 212 -6.72 -29.19 2.88
N ILE A 213 -6.88 -27.88 3.10
CA ILE A 213 -8.13 -27.13 2.99
C ILE A 213 -7.91 -25.85 2.18
N LEU A 214 -8.87 -25.52 1.33
CA LEU A 214 -8.86 -24.32 0.48
C LEU A 214 -9.99 -23.38 0.89
N ALA A 215 -9.65 -22.19 1.37
CA ALA A 215 -10.59 -21.17 1.81
C ALA A 215 -10.72 -20.07 0.74
N CYS A 216 -11.74 -20.18 -0.10
CA CYS A 216 -11.92 -19.29 -1.25
C CYS A 216 -12.74 -18.05 -0.87
N ARG A 217 -12.05 -16.90 -0.76
CA ARG A 217 -12.66 -15.58 -0.67
C ARG A 217 -13.30 -15.22 -2.01
N SER A 218 -14.55 -14.75 -1.98
CA SER A 218 -15.26 -14.25 -3.15
C SER A 218 -16.34 -13.23 -2.72
N THR A 219 -17.08 -12.65 -3.64
CA THR A 219 -18.23 -11.77 -3.32
C THR A 219 -19.49 -12.57 -3.02
N MET A 220 -19.68 -13.71 -3.69
CA MET A 220 -20.83 -14.62 -3.55
C MET A 220 -20.37 -16.06 -3.25
N ALA A 221 -21.32 -16.93 -2.88
CA ALA A 221 -21.04 -18.34 -2.64
C ALA A 221 -20.51 -19.02 -3.91
N LEU A 222 -19.54 -19.93 -3.75
CA LEU A 222 -18.98 -20.65 -4.90
C LEU A 222 -19.94 -21.71 -5.46
N ASP A 223 -20.06 -21.73 -6.79
CA ASP A 223 -20.79 -22.77 -7.52
C ASP A 223 -20.13 -24.15 -7.36
N GLU A 224 -20.91 -25.23 -7.38
CA GLU A 224 -20.37 -26.60 -7.24
C GLU A 224 -19.44 -26.96 -8.41
N ASN A 225 -19.73 -26.50 -9.63
CA ASN A 225 -18.83 -26.70 -10.79
C ASN A 225 -17.48 -25.95 -10.62
N VAL A 226 -17.47 -24.85 -9.86
CA VAL A 226 -16.29 -24.06 -9.52
C VAL A 226 -15.48 -24.76 -8.42
N LYS A 227 -16.14 -25.33 -7.40
CA LYS A 227 -15.49 -26.20 -6.40
C LYS A 227 -14.91 -27.46 -7.03
N GLU A 228 -15.63 -28.16 -7.90
CA GLU A 228 -15.12 -29.32 -8.64
C GLU A 228 -13.90 -28.95 -9.50
N LYS A 229 -13.95 -27.83 -10.21
CA LYS A 229 -12.84 -27.31 -11.01
C LYS A 229 -11.62 -27.02 -10.13
N LEU A 230 -11.80 -26.33 -9.00
CA LEU A 230 -10.73 -26.11 -8.03
C LEU A 230 -10.19 -27.43 -7.48
N SER A 231 -11.05 -28.39 -7.12
CA SER A 231 -10.65 -29.70 -6.60
C SER A 231 -9.71 -30.44 -7.55
N ARG A 232 -10.08 -30.51 -8.84
CA ARG A 232 -9.28 -31.18 -9.88
C ARG A 232 -7.94 -30.48 -10.18
N PHE A 233 -7.87 -29.14 -10.13
CA PHE A 233 -6.65 -28.38 -10.44
C PHE A 233 -5.73 -28.13 -9.22
N CYS A 234 -6.29 -28.06 -8.01
CA CYS A 234 -5.56 -27.82 -6.76
C CYS A 234 -5.24 -29.12 -6.00
N HIS A 235 -5.88 -30.24 -6.36
CA HIS A 235 -5.77 -31.55 -5.69
C HIS A 235 -6.24 -31.56 -4.23
N VAL A 236 -7.22 -30.70 -3.92
CA VAL A 236 -7.90 -30.63 -2.62
C VAL A 236 -9.27 -31.31 -2.76
N PRO A 237 -9.71 -32.20 -1.86
CA PRO A 237 -11.06 -32.78 -1.91
C PRO A 237 -12.14 -31.69 -1.95
N ALA A 238 -13.21 -31.86 -2.73
CA ALA A 238 -14.27 -30.85 -2.84
C ALA A 238 -14.94 -30.52 -1.48
N GLU A 239 -15.03 -31.52 -0.58
CA GLU A 239 -15.46 -31.34 0.82
C GLU A 239 -14.55 -30.42 1.65
N ASN A 240 -13.29 -30.24 1.24
CA ASN A 240 -12.31 -29.37 1.89
C ASN A 240 -12.17 -27.99 1.17
N ILE A 241 -13.08 -27.64 0.25
CA ILE A 241 -13.11 -26.34 -0.44
C ILE A 241 -14.27 -25.50 0.10
N VAL A 242 -13.95 -24.55 0.99
CA VAL A 242 -14.92 -23.71 1.67
C VAL A 242 -15.00 -22.33 1.03
N THR A 243 -16.22 -21.83 0.82
CA THR A 243 -16.45 -20.46 0.34
C THR A 243 -16.52 -19.47 1.50
N LEU A 244 -15.86 -18.34 1.34
CA LEU A 244 -15.87 -17.19 2.26
C LEU A 244 -16.38 -15.97 1.48
N TYR A 245 -17.69 -15.89 1.28
CA TYR A 245 -18.34 -14.80 0.56
C TYR A 245 -18.51 -13.53 1.41
N ASP A 246 -18.96 -12.42 0.81
CA ASP A 246 -19.16 -11.17 1.55
C ASP A 246 -20.33 -11.26 2.54
N VAL A 247 -20.05 -10.90 3.80
CA VAL A 247 -20.98 -11.01 4.93
C VAL A 247 -21.16 -9.65 5.61
N PRO A 248 -22.36 -9.34 6.15
CA PRO A 248 -22.65 -8.01 6.72
C PRO A 248 -21.88 -7.71 8.02
N ASN A 249 -21.29 -8.73 8.65
CA ASN A 249 -20.33 -8.60 9.75
C ASN A 249 -19.42 -9.83 9.84
N ILE A 250 -18.23 -9.66 10.43
CA ILE A 250 -17.22 -10.72 10.56
C ILE A 250 -17.61 -11.86 11.51
N TRP A 251 -18.64 -11.69 12.36
CA TRP A 251 -19.12 -12.76 13.24
C TRP A 251 -19.94 -13.83 12.51
N HIS A 252 -20.31 -13.61 11.24
CA HIS A 252 -20.84 -14.67 10.37
C HIS A 252 -19.77 -15.69 9.93
N ILE A 253 -18.48 -15.32 9.87
CA ILE A 253 -17.43 -16.21 9.32
C ILE A 253 -17.26 -17.53 10.11
N PRO A 254 -17.25 -17.56 11.47
CA PRO A 254 -17.26 -18.81 12.24
C PRO A 254 -18.50 -19.69 11.96
N LEU A 255 -19.65 -19.07 11.70
CA LEU A 255 -20.89 -19.79 11.39
C LEU A 255 -20.84 -20.39 9.98
N LEU A 256 -20.39 -19.60 9.00
CA LEU A 256 -20.18 -20.02 7.61
C LEU A 256 -19.16 -21.18 7.49
N LEU A 257 -18.12 -21.19 8.34
CA LEU A 257 -17.16 -22.29 8.43
C LEU A 257 -17.71 -23.51 9.20
N ARG A 258 -18.57 -23.31 10.21
CA ARG A 258 -19.30 -24.41 10.88
C ARG A 258 -20.19 -25.15 9.89
N ASP A 259 -21.00 -24.40 9.15
CA ASP A 259 -22.09 -24.93 8.32
C ASP A 259 -21.56 -25.60 7.05
N GLN A 260 -20.37 -25.20 6.59
CA GLN A 260 -19.57 -25.92 5.56
C GLN A 260 -18.67 -27.03 6.13
N LYS A 261 -18.87 -27.47 7.38
CA LYS A 261 -18.13 -28.58 8.02
C LYS A 261 -16.59 -28.40 8.05
N ALA A 262 -16.06 -27.18 7.94
CA ALA A 262 -14.62 -26.92 7.95
C ALA A 262 -13.93 -27.47 9.22
N HIS A 263 -14.64 -27.45 10.34
CA HIS A 263 -14.21 -28.05 11.60
C HIS A 263 -14.09 -29.58 11.53
N GLU A 264 -14.99 -30.29 10.84
CA GLU A 264 -14.87 -31.75 10.65
C GLU A 264 -13.63 -32.09 9.83
N ALA A 265 -13.36 -31.32 8.75
CA ALA A 265 -12.14 -31.47 7.95
C ALA A 265 -10.87 -31.21 8.77
N LEU A 266 -10.79 -30.11 9.53
CA LEU A 266 -9.65 -29.82 10.41
C LEU A 266 -9.40 -30.92 11.45
N LEU A 267 -10.47 -31.46 12.05
CA LEU A 267 -10.37 -32.52 13.05
C LEU A 267 -10.01 -33.89 12.44
N LYS A 268 -10.36 -34.12 11.18
CA LYS A 268 -9.95 -35.29 10.37
C LYS A 268 -8.45 -35.26 10.11
N GLU A 269 -7.95 -34.16 9.54
CA GLU A 269 -6.53 -33.98 9.18
C GLU A 269 -5.60 -33.96 10.42
N LEU A 270 -6.10 -33.56 11.59
CA LEU A 270 -5.33 -33.53 12.85
C LEU A 270 -5.51 -34.79 13.73
N ASN A 271 -6.23 -35.83 13.26
CA ASN A 271 -6.56 -37.03 14.04
C ASN A 271 -7.24 -36.73 15.41
N LEU A 272 -8.18 -35.78 15.42
CA LEU A 272 -8.88 -35.31 16.62
C LEU A 272 -10.37 -35.70 16.69
N LEU A 273 -10.97 -36.21 15.60
CA LEU A 273 -12.40 -36.54 15.53
C LEU A 273 -12.91 -37.42 16.69
N GLY A 274 -12.11 -38.38 17.16
CA GLY A 274 -12.51 -39.30 18.23
C GLY A 274 -12.58 -38.70 19.64
N ILE A 275 -12.07 -37.49 19.85
CA ILE A 275 -12.07 -36.79 21.16
C ILE A 275 -12.75 -35.40 21.10
N ALA A 276 -13.02 -34.89 19.90
CA ALA A 276 -13.68 -33.61 19.70
C ALA A 276 -15.15 -33.62 20.13
N ARG A 277 -15.62 -32.51 20.70
CA ARG A 277 -17.05 -32.26 20.92
C ARG A 277 -17.64 -31.57 19.69
N LYS A 278 -18.97 -31.68 19.52
CA LYS A 278 -19.71 -30.88 18.53
C LYS A 278 -19.51 -29.38 18.86
N PRO A 279 -19.22 -28.50 17.89
CA PRO A 279 -18.95 -27.09 18.15
C PRO A 279 -20.15 -26.36 18.76
N ASP A 280 -20.01 -25.87 19.98
CA ASP A 280 -21.01 -24.98 20.59
C ASP A 280 -20.71 -23.51 20.27
N LEU A 281 -21.44 -22.98 19.29
CA LEU A 281 -21.46 -21.55 18.95
C LEU A 281 -22.81 -20.91 19.30
N THR A 282 -23.52 -21.38 20.33
CA THR A 282 -24.88 -20.90 20.67
C THR A 282 -24.89 -19.42 21.02
N GLU A 283 -24.03 -18.98 21.94
CA GLU A 283 -23.93 -17.56 22.34
C GLU A 283 -23.46 -16.67 21.17
N TRP A 284 -22.49 -17.14 20.39
CA TRP A 284 -21.98 -16.43 19.21
C TRP A 284 -23.05 -16.27 18.12
N THR A 285 -23.83 -17.32 17.86
CA THR A 285 -24.97 -17.30 16.93
C THR A 285 -26.04 -16.32 17.42
N ALA A 286 -26.33 -16.28 18.72
CA ALA A 286 -27.26 -15.31 19.29
C ALA A 286 -26.75 -13.86 19.14
N ARG A 287 -25.47 -13.61 19.41
CA ARG A 287 -24.85 -12.27 19.28
C ARG A 287 -24.84 -11.76 17.84
N THR A 288 -24.54 -12.64 16.89
CA THR A 288 -24.58 -12.32 15.44
C THR A 288 -25.99 -11.93 15.01
N LYS A 289 -27.00 -12.75 15.38
CA LYS A 289 -28.42 -12.42 15.11
C LYS A 289 -28.86 -11.11 15.75
N VAL A 290 -28.40 -10.79 16.97
CA VAL A 290 -28.71 -9.50 17.61
C VAL A 290 -28.16 -8.35 16.77
N TYR A 291 -26.92 -8.43 16.27
CA TYR A 291 -26.35 -7.41 15.37
C TYR A 291 -27.18 -7.23 14.09
N ASP A 292 -27.57 -8.33 13.44
CA ASP A 292 -28.31 -8.29 12.17
C ASP A 292 -29.72 -7.63 12.31
N MET A 293 -30.25 -7.53 13.55
CA MET A 293 -31.54 -6.91 13.88
C MET A 293 -31.41 -5.48 14.47
N LEU A 294 -30.23 -4.84 14.39
CA LEU A 294 -30.06 -3.48 14.92
C LEU A 294 -30.50 -2.41 13.92
N HIS A 295 -31.57 -1.69 14.26
CA HIS A 295 -32.13 -0.61 13.44
C HIS A 295 -31.92 0.76 14.09
N ASP A 296 -32.28 0.92 15.37
CA ASP A 296 -32.08 2.13 16.17
C ASP A 296 -30.62 2.62 16.14
N PRO A 297 -30.32 3.82 15.60
CA PRO A 297 -28.95 4.34 15.59
C PRO A 297 -28.49 4.80 16.98
N VAL A 298 -27.17 4.84 17.15
CA VAL A 298 -26.46 5.72 18.11
C VAL A 298 -25.27 6.33 17.38
N LYS A 299 -25.20 7.66 17.34
CA LYS A 299 -24.19 8.44 16.63
C LYS A 299 -23.06 8.84 17.57
N ILE A 300 -21.85 8.37 17.30
CA ILE A 300 -20.64 8.79 18.01
C ILE A 300 -19.74 9.57 17.07
N ALA A 301 -19.48 10.84 17.39
CA ALA A 301 -18.50 11.66 16.71
C ALA A 301 -17.09 11.26 17.16
N MET A 302 -16.27 10.75 16.24
CA MET A 302 -14.88 10.43 16.52
C MET A 302 -13.97 11.52 15.95
N VAL A 303 -13.27 12.22 16.84
CA VAL A 303 -12.51 13.45 16.54
C VAL A 303 -11.04 13.10 16.32
N GLY A 304 -10.73 12.67 15.09
CA GLY A 304 -9.47 12.02 14.71
C GLY A 304 -8.50 12.92 13.95
N LYS A 305 -7.26 12.43 13.81
CA LYS A 305 -6.20 12.98 12.94
C LYS A 305 -6.16 12.28 11.57
N TYR A 306 -6.76 11.09 11.46
CA TYR A 306 -6.67 10.21 10.29
C TYR A 306 -8.06 9.77 9.79
N VAL A 307 -8.96 10.73 9.54
CA VAL A 307 -10.35 10.43 9.13
C VAL A 307 -10.45 9.64 7.82
N GLY A 308 -9.54 9.88 6.88
CA GLY A 308 -9.46 9.13 5.62
C GLY A 308 -9.06 7.66 5.78
N LEU A 309 -8.35 7.29 6.85
CA LEU A 309 -7.86 5.92 7.08
C LEU A 309 -8.45 5.30 8.35
N LYS A 310 -9.57 4.60 8.15
CA LYS A 310 -10.37 4.04 9.24
C LYS A 310 -9.65 2.94 10.03
N ASP A 311 -8.68 2.27 9.41
CA ASP A 311 -7.91 1.17 10.00
C ASP A 311 -6.88 1.65 11.03
N SER A 312 -6.51 2.94 11.03
CA SER A 312 -5.71 3.57 12.09
C SER A 312 -6.44 3.65 13.45
N TYR A 313 -7.72 3.28 13.52
CA TYR A 313 -8.57 3.29 14.72
C TYR A 313 -9.40 2.01 14.88
N LEU A 314 -8.98 0.88 14.28
CA LEU A 314 -9.83 -0.30 14.16
C LEU A 314 -10.23 -0.90 15.53
N SER A 315 -9.35 -0.89 16.53
CA SER A 315 -9.67 -1.36 17.88
C SER A 315 -10.74 -0.50 18.56
N VAL A 316 -10.65 0.82 18.43
CA VAL A 316 -11.67 1.77 18.89
C VAL A 316 -13.02 1.47 18.22
N LEU A 317 -13.03 1.22 16.91
CA LEU A 317 -14.23 0.82 16.17
C LEU A 317 -14.79 -0.53 16.63
N LYS A 318 -13.94 -1.55 16.90
CA LYS A 318 -14.41 -2.83 17.46
C LYS A 318 -14.97 -2.62 18.88
N ALA A 319 -14.35 -1.79 19.71
CA ALA A 319 -14.80 -1.55 21.07
C ALA A 319 -16.14 -0.81 21.13
N LEU A 320 -16.33 0.21 20.29
CA LEU A 320 -17.64 0.86 20.06
C LEU A 320 -18.69 -0.15 19.59
N LEU A 321 -18.36 -1.02 18.64
CA LEU A 321 -19.26 -2.05 18.11
C LEU A 321 -19.69 -3.05 19.20
N HIS A 322 -18.75 -3.54 20.02
CA HIS A 322 -19.06 -4.45 21.13
C HIS A 322 -20.05 -3.80 22.12
N ALA A 323 -19.83 -2.53 22.46
CA ALA A 323 -20.70 -1.76 23.34
C ALA A 323 -22.08 -1.46 22.73
N SER A 324 -22.13 -1.11 21.44
CA SER A 324 -23.39 -0.80 20.73
C SER A 324 -24.31 -2.01 20.64
N VAL A 325 -23.76 -3.19 20.31
CA VAL A 325 -24.51 -4.46 20.31
C VAL A 325 -25.02 -4.79 21.72
N ARG A 326 -24.23 -4.55 22.77
CA ARG A 326 -24.61 -4.79 24.16
C ARG A 326 -25.71 -3.84 24.68
N CYS A 327 -25.86 -2.66 24.09
CA CYS A 327 -26.96 -1.71 24.36
C CYS A 327 -28.10 -1.82 23.31
N ARG A 328 -28.02 -2.76 22.37
CA ARG A 328 -28.94 -2.95 21.24
C ARG A 328 -29.15 -1.69 20.38
N LYS A 329 -28.07 -0.98 20.08
CA LYS A 329 -28.04 0.18 19.16
C LYS A 329 -27.09 -0.07 17.99
N LYS A 330 -27.53 0.31 16.79
CA LYS A 330 -26.74 0.31 15.56
C LYS A 330 -25.73 1.44 15.63
N LEU A 331 -24.44 1.10 15.70
CA LEU A 331 -23.38 2.10 15.73
C LEU A 331 -23.36 2.90 14.42
N VAL A 332 -23.41 4.22 14.53
CA VAL A 332 -23.07 5.18 13.47
C VAL A 332 -21.86 5.97 13.96
N VAL A 333 -20.77 5.98 13.20
CA VAL A 333 -19.58 6.77 13.53
C VAL A 333 -19.53 7.97 12.61
N GLU A 334 -19.72 9.15 13.18
CA GLU A 334 -19.55 10.43 12.50
C GLU A 334 -18.06 10.80 12.54
N TRP A 335 -17.43 10.90 11.37
CA TRP A 335 -15.99 11.16 11.29
C TRP A 335 -15.73 12.66 11.20
N VAL A 336 -15.03 13.18 12.21
CA VAL A 336 -14.69 14.59 12.36
C VAL A 336 -13.18 14.73 12.37
N GLU A 337 -12.61 15.38 11.35
CA GLU A 337 -11.17 15.63 11.29
C GLU A 337 -10.87 16.87 12.13
N ALA A 338 -9.98 16.71 13.11
CA ALA A 338 -9.84 17.69 14.17
C ALA A 338 -9.42 19.08 13.67
N SER A 339 -8.53 19.16 12.67
CA SER A 339 -8.13 20.45 12.07
C SER A 339 -9.31 21.23 11.47
N HIS A 340 -10.36 20.56 10.97
CA HIS A 340 -11.53 21.22 10.41
C HIS A 340 -12.44 21.87 11.49
N LEU A 341 -12.16 21.67 12.78
CA LEU A 341 -12.83 22.38 13.86
C LEU A 341 -12.11 23.71 14.23
N GLU A 342 -10.94 24.00 13.66
CA GLU A 342 -10.06 25.11 14.06
C GLU A 342 -10.34 26.41 13.28
N ASP A 343 -10.02 27.56 13.92
CA ASP A 343 -10.23 28.92 13.39
C ASP A 343 -9.41 29.26 12.12
N ILE A 344 -8.55 28.35 11.68
CA ILE A 344 -7.81 28.43 10.41
C ILE A 344 -8.75 27.96 9.29
N THR A 345 -9.29 26.75 9.39
CA THR A 345 -10.31 26.24 8.45
C THR A 345 -11.56 27.12 8.44
N ALA A 346 -11.95 27.73 9.57
CA ALA A 346 -13.05 28.71 9.60
C ALA A 346 -12.86 29.92 8.66
N LYS A 347 -11.62 30.22 8.25
CA LYS A 347 -11.25 31.35 7.36
C LYS A 347 -10.89 30.86 5.95
N GLU A 348 -10.27 29.69 5.84
CA GLU A 348 -9.78 29.12 4.58
C GLU A 348 -10.86 28.30 3.84
N ASP A 349 -11.66 27.52 4.57
CA ASP A 349 -12.79 26.73 4.04
C ASP A 349 -13.97 26.73 5.07
N PRO A 350 -14.80 27.79 5.04
CA PRO A 350 -15.93 27.92 5.97
C PRO A 350 -16.96 26.80 5.87
N ASP A 351 -17.11 26.16 4.71
CA ASP A 351 -18.11 25.11 4.49
C ASP A 351 -17.64 23.76 5.03
N THR A 352 -16.36 23.40 4.86
CA THR A 352 -15.76 22.24 5.55
C THR A 352 -15.77 22.43 7.06
N TYR A 353 -15.45 23.63 7.57
CA TYR A 353 -15.55 23.96 8.99
C TYR A 353 -16.98 23.77 9.53
N LYS A 354 -17.97 24.35 8.83
CA LYS A 354 -19.38 24.23 9.17
C LYS A 354 -19.87 22.78 9.12
N ALA A 355 -19.44 21.99 8.13
CA ALA A 355 -19.76 20.58 8.02
C ALA A 355 -19.17 19.75 9.17
N ALA A 356 -17.90 19.99 9.55
CA ALA A 356 -17.26 19.32 10.69
C ALA A 356 -17.97 19.64 12.01
N TRP A 357 -18.27 20.91 12.26
CA TRP A 357 -19.04 21.32 13.44
C TRP A 357 -20.48 20.81 13.46
N ASN A 358 -21.15 20.69 12.31
CA ASN A 358 -22.47 20.10 12.22
C ASN A 358 -22.47 18.60 12.57
N ARG A 359 -21.47 17.83 12.10
CA ARG A 359 -21.30 16.42 12.49
C ARG A 359 -21.04 16.27 13.99
N LEU A 360 -20.18 17.11 14.56
CA LEU A 360 -19.87 17.11 16.00
C LEU A 360 -21.10 17.44 16.86
N LYS A 361 -21.89 18.46 16.46
CA LYS A 361 -23.11 18.89 17.15
C LYS A 361 -24.31 17.95 16.95
N GLY A 362 -24.29 17.14 15.89
CA GLY A 362 -25.34 16.19 15.52
C GLY A 362 -25.13 14.75 16.01
N ALA A 363 -24.21 14.54 16.95
CA ALA A 363 -23.86 13.24 17.53
C ALA A 363 -24.33 13.12 18.99
N ASP A 364 -24.67 11.89 19.39
CA ASP A 364 -25.18 11.54 20.71
C ASP A 364 -24.05 11.39 21.75
N GLY A 365 -22.79 11.30 21.28
CA GLY A 365 -21.59 11.22 22.10
C GLY A 365 -20.33 11.53 21.29
N ILE A 366 -19.25 11.90 21.98
CA ILE A 366 -17.97 12.35 21.41
C ILE A 366 -16.83 11.48 21.95
N LEU A 367 -15.96 11.02 21.06
CA LEU A 367 -14.76 10.24 21.40
C LEU A 367 -13.51 10.91 20.81
N VAL A 368 -12.53 11.21 21.67
CA VAL A 368 -11.20 11.69 21.27
C VAL A 368 -10.20 10.55 21.49
N PRO A 369 -9.73 9.89 20.42
CA PRO A 369 -8.80 8.78 20.54
C PRO A 369 -7.36 9.28 20.79
N GLY A 370 -6.48 8.32 21.08
CA GLY A 370 -5.04 8.53 21.12
C GLY A 370 -4.47 9.14 19.83
N GLY A 371 -3.24 9.63 19.91
CA GLY A 371 -2.52 10.24 18.80
C GLY A 371 -1.18 10.81 19.28
N PHE A 372 -0.45 11.41 18.35
CA PHE A 372 0.87 12.01 18.59
C PHE A 372 1.06 13.23 17.69
N GLY A 373 1.81 14.22 18.17
CA GLY A 373 2.12 15.47 17.46
C GLY A 373 0.96 16.46 17.31
N ASP A 374 1.36 17.73 17.20
CA ASP A 374 0.56 18.97 17.13
C ASP A 374 -0.70 19.00 16.25
N ARG A 375 -0.69 18.41 15.04
CA ARG A 375 -1.75 18.62 14.05
C ARG A 375 -3.14 18.22 14.57
N GLY A 376 -4.05 19.20 14.64
CA GLY A 376 -5.45 19.03 15.07
C GLY A 376 -5.66 19.09 16.59
N VAL A 377 -4.65 19.46 17.38
CA VAL A 377 -4.75 19.54 18.84
C VAL A 377 -5.75 20.60 19.30
N GLN A 378 -5.82 21.78 18.66
CA GLN A 378 -6.77 22.81 19.07
C GLN A 378 -8.21 22.39 18.75
N GLY A 379 -8.43 21.71 17.62
CA GLY A 379 -9.73 21.14 17.28
C GLY A 379 -10.20 20.06 18.27
N LYS A 380 -9.28 19.24 18.78
CA LYS A 380 -9.59 18.30 19.88
C LYS A 380 -9.95 19.02 21.18
N ILE A 381 -9.25 20.11 21.53
CA ILE A 381 -9.59 20.96 22.70
C ILE A 381 -10.98 21.59 22.52
N LEU A 382 -11.29 22.12 21.34
CA LEU A 382 -12.61 22.69 21.01
C LEU A 382 -13.73 21.63 21.09
N ALA A 383 -13.47 20.39 20.67
CA ALA A 383 -14.43 19.29 20.80
C ALA A 383 -14.67 18.87 22.26
N ALA A 384 -13.61 18.77 23.08
CA ALA A 384 -13.74 18.48 24.51
C ALA A 384 -14.51 19.60 25.25
N LYS A 385 -14.24 20.86 24.90
CA LYS A 385 -14.96 22.04 25.40
C LYS A 385 -16.45 21.98 25.07
N TYR A 386 -16.76 21.77 23.79
CA TYR A 386 -18.14 21.65 23.32
C TYR A 386 -18.89 20.53 24.05
N ALA A 387 -18.25 19.37 24.26
CA ALA A 387 -18.82 18.27 25.01
C ALA A 387 -19.14 18.67 26.46
N ARG A 388 -18.15 19.21 27.19
CA ARG A 388 -18.27 19.66 28.59
C ARG A 388 -19.39 20.68 28.78
N GLU A 389 -19.47 21.67 27.89
CA GLU A 389 -20.40 22.80 28.00
C GLU A 389 -21.81 22.44 27.56
N SER A 390 -21.95 21.58 26.55
CA SER A 390 -23.24 21.11 26.02
C SER A 390 -23.78 19.86 26.71
N LYS A 391 -23.04 19.32 27.69
CA LYS A 391 -23.33 18.08 28.42
C LYS A 391 -23.39 16.81 27.55
N VAL A 392 -22.70 16.79 26.41
CA VAL A 392 -22.66 15.64 25.48
C VAL A 392 -21.67 14.58 26.00
N PRO A 393 -22.08 13.30 26.12
CA PRO A 393 -21.22 12.20 26.59
C PRO A 393 -19.83 12.18 25.93
N PHE A 394 -18.77 12.20 26.74
CA PHE A 394 -17.38 12.31 26.28
C PHE A 394 -16.49 11.16 26.79
N LEU A 395 -15.70 10.57 25.89
CA LEU A 395 -14.60 9.66 26.22
C LEU A 395 -13.28 10.13 25.58
N GLY A 396 -12.30 10.47 26.43
CA GLY A 396 -10.92 10.73 26.01
C GLY A 396 -10.01 9.53 26.27
N ILE A 397 -9.23 9.10 25.28
CA ILE A 397 -8.32 7.95 25.38
C ILE A 397 -6.87 8.41 25.14
N CYS A 398 -5.96 8.10 26.07
CA CYS A 398 -4.55 8.52 26.06
C CYS A 398 -4.46 10.05 25.86
N LEU A 399 -4.00 10.52 24.69
CA LEU A 399 -4.05 11.94 24.31
C LEU A 399 -5.42 12.60 24.55
N GLY A 400 -6.53 11.87 24.38
CA GLY A 400 -7.87 12.41 24.68
C GLY A 400 -8.09 12.79 26.16
N MET A 401 -7.42 12.13 27.12
CA MET A 401 -7.42 12.54 28.52
C MET A 401 -6.59 13.81 28.73
N GLN A 402 -5.39 13.85 28.15
CA GLN A 402 -4.50 15.01 28.22
C GLN A 402 -5.16 16.28 27.64
N ILE A 403 -5.85 16.15 26.51
CA ILE A 403 -6.66 17.21 25.90
C ILE A 403 -7.76 17.70 26.86
N ALA A 404 -8.47 16.79 27.54
CA ALA A 404 -9.53 17.16 28.48
C ALA A 404 -8.99 17.96 29.69
N VAL A 405 -7.79 17.63 30.18
CA VAL A 405 -7.12 18.40 31.25
C VAL A 405 -6.68 19.79 30.76
N VAL A 406 -6.06 19.88 29.58
CA VAL A 406 -5.64 21.16 28.97
C VAL A 406 -6.83 22.07 28.67
N GLU A 407 -7.94 21.51 28.18
CA GLU A 407 -9.19 22.25 27.97
C GLU A 407 -9.72 22.84 29.27
N TYR A 408 -9.78 22.02 30.33
CA TYR A 408 -10.28 22.44 31.64
C TYR A 408 -9.40 23.53 32.28
N ALA A 409 -8.08 23.42 32.16
CA ALA A 409 -7.14 24.44 32.64
C ALA A 409 -7.34 25.79 31.92
N ARG A 410 -7.54 25.77 30.58
CA ARG A 410 -7.80 26.97 29.78
C ARG A 410 -9.16 27.60 30.08
N SER A 411 -10.22 26.79 30.07
CA SER A 411 -11.61 27.30 30.14
C SER A 411 -12.13 27.54 31.56
N VAL A 412 -11.64 26.82 32.57
CA VAL A 412 -12.17 26.87 33.95
C VAL A 412 -11.19 27.51 34.93
N LEU A 413 -9.88 27.23 34.82
CA LEU A 413 -8.85 27.89 35.63
C LEU A 413 -8.36 29.23 35.02
N GLY A 414 -8.72 29.53 33.77
CA GLY A 414 -8.29 30.74 33.06
C GLY A 414 -6.80 30.74 32.65
N LEU A 415 -6.14 29.58 32.67
CA LEU A 415 -4.75 29.42 32.28
C LEU A 415 -4.65 29.30 30.75
N TYR A 416 -4.81 30.42 30.04
CA TYR A 416 -4.96 30.43 28.58
C TYR A 416 -3.77 29.87 27.80
N ASP A 417 -2.55 29.98 28.33
CA ASP A 417 -1.32 29.42 27.74
C ASP A 417 -1.11 27.94 28.08
N ALA A 418 -1.92 27.36 28.97
CA ALA A 418 -1.74 25.99 29.47
C ALA A 418 -1.68 24.97 28.32
N ASN A 419 -0.72 24.06 28.38
CA ASN A 419 -0.44 23.13 27.29
C ASN A 419 0.23 21.83 27.79
N THR A 420 0.58 20.96 26.85
CA THR A 420 1.49 19.82 27.09
C THR A 420 2.89 20.12 26.55
N GLU A 421 3.92 19.64 27.26
CA GLU A 421 5.31 19.67 26.80
C GLU A 421 5.54 18.91 25.49
N GLU A 422 4.61 18.05 25.02
CA GLU A 422 4.70 17.42 23.69
C GLU A 422 4.54 18.44 22.55
N PHE A 423 3.72 19.48 22.74
CA PHE A 423 3.34 20.43 21.67
C PHE A 423 3.90 21.84 21.90
N ASP A 424 4.10 22.22 23.15
CA ASP A 424 4.66 23.51 23.53
C ASP A 424 5.58 23.36 24.75
N PRO A 425 6.88 23.11 24.53
CA PRO A 425 7.87 23.03 25.60
C PRO A 425 8.19 24.38 26.27
N GLN A 426 7.48 25.46 25.95
CA GLN A 426 7.72 26.82 26.48
C GLN A 426 6.49 27.42 27.19
N THR A 427 5.38 26.68 27.32
CA THR A 427 4.22 27.07 28.14
C THR A 427 4.64 27.36 29.59
N SER A 428 4.05 28.39 30.21
CA SER A 428 4.28 28.67 31.64
C SER A 428 3.38 27.82 32.55
N ASN A 429 2.35 27.17 31.99
CA ASN A 429 1.42 26.30 32.69
C ASN A 429 1.39 24.87 32.07
N PRO A 430 2.49 24.10 32.18
CA PRO A 430 2.58 22.74 31.63
C PRO A 430 1.68 21.77 32.40
N CYS A 431 0.47 21.54 31.88
CA CYS A 431 -0.53 20.65 32.46
C CYS A 431 -0.18 19.16 32.31
N VAL A 432 0.64 18.85 31.31
CA VAL A 432 1.05 17.49 30.96
C VAL A 432 2.54 17.53 30.61
N ILE A 433 3.32 16.68 31.27
CA ILE A 433 4.79 16.73 31.31
C ILE A 433 5.43 15.39 30.94
N PHE A 434 6.66 15.42 30.45
CA PHE A 434 7.43 14.23 30.09
C PHE A 434 7.92 13.49 31.35
N MET A 435 7.21 12.44 31.73
CA MET A 435 7.50 11.65 32.95
C MET A 435 7.63 10.15 32.62
N PRO A 436 8.70 9.76 31.89
CA PRO A 436 8.93 8.38 31.45
C PRO A 436 9.13 7.40 32.62
N GLU A 437 8.98 6.10 32.34
CA GLU A 437 9.37 5.06 33.29
C GLU A 437 10.90 4.91 33.35
N GLY A 438 11.46 4.98 34.55
CA GLY A 438 12.87 4.67 34.79
C GLY A 438 13.06 3.16 34.90
N SER A 439 13.84 2.57 33.99
CA SER A 439 14.12 1.14 34.00
C SER A 439 15.47 0.81 34.63
N LYS A 440 15.55 -0.33 35.34
CA LYS A 440 16.82 -0.90 35.83
C LYS A 440 17.55 -1.74 34.77
N THR A 441 16.88 -2.08 33.65
CA THR A 441 17.43 -2.91 32.57
C THR A 441 17.68 -2.15 31.27
N HIS A 442 17.05 -0.99 31.10
CA HIS A 442 17.21 -0.11 29.94
C HIS A 442 17.61 1.29 30.40
N MET A 443 18.76 1.78 29.95
CA MET A 443 19.22 3.13 30.27
C MET A 443 18.47 4.18 29.44
N GLY A 444 18.03 5.26 30.10
CA GLY A 444 17.21 6.31 29.52
C GLY A 444 15.74 6.28 29.99
N GLY A 445 14.94 7.24 29.53
CA GLY A 445 13.51 7.30 29.83
C GLY A 445 12.71 6.35 28.94
N THR A 446 12.11 5.32 29.51
CA THR A 446 11.29 4.34 28.77
C THR A 446 9.81 4.72 28.71
N MET A 447 9.10 4.25 27.69
CA MET A 447 7.65 4.46 27.52
C MET A 447 6.87 3.67 28.58
N ARG A 448 5.77 4.24 29.11
CA ARG A 448 4.80 3.51 29.93
C ARG A 448 3.98 2.59 29.00
N LEU A 449 4.33 1.31 29.01
CA LEU A 449 3.96 0.35 27.98
C LEU A 449 3.51 -1.01 28.56
N GLY A 450 2.45 -1.59 27.97
CA GLY A 450 1.88 -2.87 28.39
C GLY A 450 0.85 -2.72 29.51
N SER A 451 0.50 -3.82 30.17
CA SER A 451 -0.46 -3.79 31.28
C SER A 451 0.15 -3.09 32.50
N ARG A 452 -0.61 -2.21 33.13
CA ARG A 452 -0.30 -1.61 34.44
C ARG A 452 -1.56 -1.55 35.29
N ARG A 453 -1.38 -1.49 36.62
CA ARG A 453 -2.48 -1.38 37.57
C ARG A 453 -2.86 0.07 37.84
N THR A 454 -4.16 0.35 37.72
CA THR A 454 -4.79 1.61 38.10
C THR A 454 -5.74 1.34 39.26
N TYR A 455 -5.53 2.01 40.40
CA TYR A 455 -6.39 1.91 41.58
C TYR A 455 -7.42 3.04 41.58
N PHE A 456 -8.67 2.70 41.86
CA PHE A 456 -9.69 3.71 42.13
C PHE A 456 -9.47 4.28 43.54
N LYS A 457 -9.37 5.62 43.63
CA LYS A 457 -9.20 6.35 44.90
C LYS A 457 -10.51 6.99 45.37
N VAL A 458 -11.50 7.14 44.48
CA VAL A 458 -12.86 7.61 44.77
C VAL A 458 -13.81 6.43 44.60
N PRO A 459 -14.35 5.82 45.68
CA PRO A 459 -15.15 4.60 45.58
C PRO A 459 -16.44 4.73 44.77
N ASP A 460 -17.06 5.91 44.78
CA ASP A 460 -18.39 6.13 44.16
C ASP A 460 -18.34 6.59 42.69
N CYS A 461 -17.15 6.63 42.08
CA CYS A 461 -16.96 7.16 40.72
C CYS A 461 -17.62 6.30 39.62
N LYS A 462 -17.89 6.90 38.46
CA LYS A 462 -18.62 6.24 37.37
C LYS A 462 -17.78 5.11 36.77
N SER A 463 -16.47 5.29 36.70
CA SER A 463 -15.53 4.28 36.21
C SER A 463 -15.51 3.04 37.09
N ALA A 464 -15.42 3.18 38.42
CA ALA A 464 -15.43 2.02 39.34
C ALA A 464 -16.72 1.19 39.17
N LYS A 465 -17.88 1.85 39.17
CA LYS A 465 -19.19 1.22 38.96
C LYS A 465 -19.31 0.52 37.60
N LEU A 466 -18.79 1.12 36.52
CA LEU A 466 -18.74 0.50 35.18
C LEU A 466 -17.82 -0.74 35.13
N TYR A 467 -16.77 -0.78 35.96
CA TYR A 467 -15.91 -1.94 36.14
C TYR A 467 -16.40 -2.91 37.24
N GLY A 468 -17.61 -2.70 37.79
CA GLY A 468 -18.24 -3.59 38.78
C GLY A 468 -17.72 -3.41 40.20
N ASP A 469 -17.52 -2.16 40.61
CA ASP A 469 -17.04 -1.73 41.94
C ASP A 469 -15.69 -2.35 42.35
N ALA A 470 -14.88 -2.67 41.34
CA ALA A 470 -13.51 -3.13 41.51
C ALA A 470 -12.63 -2.05 42.17
N THR A 471 -11.72 -2.46 43.06
CA THR A 471 -10.77 -1.54 43.72
C THR A 471 -9.60 -1.12 42.82
N PHE A 472 -9.33 -1.89 41.76
CA PHE A 472 -8.35 -1.60 40.73
C PHE A 472 -8.73 -2.25 39.39
N VAL A 473 -8.12 -1.78 38.30
CA VAL A 473 -8.13 -2.42 36.99
C VAL A 473 -6.71 -2.55 36.44
N ASP A 474 -6.46 -3.62 35.70
CA ASP A 474 -5.20 -3.85 34.98
C ASP A 474 -5.42 -3.64 33.48
N GLU A 475 -5.01 -2.49 32.96
CA GLU A 475 -5.27 -2.03 31.58
C GLU A 475 -3.96 -1.69 30.83
N ARG A 476 -4.04 -1.60 29.49
CA ARG A 476 -2.85 -1.45 28.61
C ARG A 476 -2.51 0.01 28.33
N HIS A 477 -1.26 0.40 28.53
CA HIS A 477 -0.74 1.75 28.25
C HIS A 477 0.22 1.73 27.05
N ARG A 478 0.36 2.90 26.38
CA ARG A 478 1.31 3.15 25.29
C ARG A 478 1.65 4.65 25.18
N HIS A 479 2.26 5.23 26.21
CA HIS A 479 2.44 6.69 26.28
C HIS A 479 3.71 7.12 27.04
N ARG A 480 4.03 8.43 26.98
CA ARG A 480 5.28 9.03 27.52
C ARG A 480 5.08 10.25 28.41
N TYR A 481 3.86 10.78 28.45
CA TYR A 481 3.54 12.08 29.05
C TYR A 481 2.40 11.90 30.06
N GLU A 482 2.58 12.44 31.26
CA GLU A 482 1.67 12.29 32.40
C GLU A 482 1.07 13.65 32.77
N VAL A 483 -0.09 13.68 33.41
CA VAL A 483 -0.61 14.94 34.00
C VAL A 483 0.36 15.44 35.06
N ASN A 484 0.66 16.74 35.06
CA ASN A 484 1.60 17.36 35.98
C ASN A 484 1.12 17.24 37.44
N PRO A 485 1.84 16.53 38.33
CA PRO A 485 1.43 16.34 39.73
C PRO A 485 1.22 17.65 40.49
N ASP A 486 1.98 18.70 40.14
CA ASP A 486 1.98 19.97 40.86
C ASP A 486 0.70 20.79 40.59
N MET A 487 0.01 20.52 39.46
CA MET A 487 -1.26 21.18 39.09
C MET A 487 -2.51 20.43 39.58
N ILE A 488 -2.35 19.20 40.08
CA ILE A 488 -3.49 18.33 40.48
C ILE A 488 -4.37 18.98 41.54
N SER A 489 -3.77 19.53 42.60
CA SER A 489 -4.50 20.19 43.69
C SER A 489 -5.37 21.36 43.22
N GLN A 490 -4.93 22.09 42.19
CA GLN A 490 -5.67 23.22 41.61
C GLN A 490 -6.82 22.74 40.71
N LEU A 491 -6.60 21.67 39.93
CA LEU A 491 -7.60 21.05 39.08
C LEU A 491 -8.70 20.35 39.90
N GLU A 492 -8.34 19.63 40.96
CA GLU A 492 -9.29 18.99 41.88
C GLU A 492 -10.11 20.04 42.65
N ALA A 493 -9.49 21.15 43.08
CA ALA A 493 -10.19 22.26 43.74
C ALA A 493 -11.20 22.99 42.82
N ALA A 494 -10.97 23.02 41.50
CA ALA A 494 -11.92 23.56 40.52
C ALA A 494 -13.06 22.59 40.15
N GLY A 495 -12.91 21.29 40.46
CA GLY A 495 -13.94 20.27 40.28
C GLY A 495 -13.63 19.16 39.27
N LEU A 496 -12.41 19.08 38.74
CA LEU A 496 -11.96 17.99 37.88
C LEU A 496 -11.32 16.88 38.72
N SER A 497 -11.93 15.69 38.78
CA SER A 497 -11.58 14.66 39.78
C SER A 497 -10.69 13.55 39.20
N PHE A 498 -9.51 13.33 39.77
CA PHE A 498 -8.61 12.25 39.35
C PHE A 498 -8.88 10.95 40.14
N VAL A 499 -9.94 10.28 39.72
CA VAL A 499 -10.53 9.12 40.41
C VAL A 499 -9.68 7.84 40.34
N GLY A 500 -8.81 7.72 39.33
CA GLY A 500 -7.93 6.56 39.13
C GLY A 500 -6.46 6.98 39.09
N ARG A 501 -5.62 6.30 39.89
CA ARG A 501 -4.19 6.61 40.05
C ARG A 501 -3.33 5.34 39.99
N ASP A 502 -2.05 5.49 39.66
CA ASP A 502 -1.11 4.36 39.59
C ASP A 502 -0.73 3.78 40.96
N GLU A 503 0.15 2.77 40.97
CA GLU A 503 0.72 2.17 42.19
C GLU A 503 1.44 3.18 43.10
N SER A 504 2.15 4.16 42.53
CA SER A 504 2.81 5.22 43.31
C SER A 504 1.85 6.31 43.79
N GLY A 505 0.65 6.39 43.21
CA GLY A 505 -0.31 7.47 43.43
C GLY A 505 0.10 8.83 42.85
N ARG A 506 1.22 8.89 42.11
CA ARG A 506 1.79 10.11 41.50
C ARG A 506 1.24 10.38 40.11
N ARG A 507 0.87 9.32 39.36
CA ARG A 507 0.31 9.43 38.01
C ARG A 507 -1.21 9.30 38.08
N MET A 508 -1.88 10.15 37.31
CA MET A 508 -3.33 10.17 37.21
C MET A 508 -3.74 9.47 35.92
N GLU A 509 -4.49 8.38 36.05
CA GLU A 509 -4.78 7.43 34.97
C GLU A 509 -6.23 7.50 34.50
N ILE A 510 -7.12 8.04 35.34
CA ILE A 510 -8.55 8.27 35.06
C ILE A 510 -8.95 9.63 35.64
N VAL A 511 -9.60 10.46 34.81
CA VAL A 511 -10.20 11.73 35.21
C VAL A 511 -11.70 11.73 34.90
N GLU A 512 -12.51 12.23 35.84
CA GLU A 512 -13.96 12.42 35.68
C GLU A 512 -14.36 13.86 36.01
N LEU A 513 -15.42 14.35 35.36
CA LEU A 513 -16.13 15.57 35.77
C LEU A 513 -17.48 15.19 36.42
N PRO A 514 -17.60 15.17 37.76
CA PRO A 514 -18.77 14.59 38.44
C PRO A 514 -20.12 15.22 38.05
N SER A 515 -20.14 16.53 37.81
CA SER A 515 -21.31 17.34 37.46
C SER A 515 -21.82 17.16 36.02
N HIS A 516 -21.10 16.41 35.19
CA HIS A 516 -21.46 16.11 33.80
C HIS A 516 -22.02 14.68 33.70
N PRO A 517 -23.03 14.38 32.85
CA PRO A 517 -23.62 13.03 32.77
C PRO A 517 -22.56 11.93 32.56
N TYR A 518 -21.79 12.02 31.47
CA TYR A 518 -20.64 11.16 31.21
C TYR A 518 -19.49 11.97 30.61
N PHE A 519 -18.41 12.22 31.35
CA PHE A 519 -17.21 12.88 30.84
C PHE A 519 -16.02 12.22 31.54
N ILE A 520 -15.36 11.32 30.82
CA ILE A 520 -14.27 10.49 31.35
C ILE A 520 -13.08 10.58 30.41
N GLY A 521 -11.91 10.90 30.95
CA GLY A 521 -10.63 10.71 30.28
C GLY A 521 -9.88 9.55 30.92
N VAL A 522 -9.25 8.69 30.12
CA VAL A 522 -8.32 7.66 30.61
C VAL A 522 -7.01 7.67 29.84
N GLN A 523 -5.92 7.37 30.55
CA GLN A 523 -4.56 7.39 30.02
C GLN A 523 -4.10 6.01 29.48
N PHE A 524 -4.84 4.95 29.80
CA PHE A 524 -4.76 3.63 29.13
C PHE A 524 -5.62 3.56 27.86
N HIS A 525 -5.50 2.45 27.13
CA HIS A 525 -6.23 2.10 25.92
C HIS A 525 -7.28 0.99 26.18
N PRO A 526 -8.49 1.33 26.68
CA PRO A 526 -9.54 0.37 27.02
C PRO A 526 -10.12 -0.40 25.82
N GLU A 527 -9.73 -0.06 24.59
CA GLU A 527 -10.11 -0.72 23.34
C GLU A 527 -9.39 -2.05 23.09
N PHE A 528 -8.21 -2.25 23.69
CA PHE A 528 -7.40 -3.47 23.49
C PHE A 528 -7.95 -4.67 24.28
N LYS A 529 -8.45 -4.46 25.51
CA LYS A 529 -9.07 -5.52 26.33
C LYS A 529 -10.56 -5.76 26.03
N SER A 530 -11.17 -4.98 25.12
CA SER A 530 -12.56 -5.19 24.68
C SER A 530 -12.74 -6.52 23.92
N ARG A 531 -13.78 -7.30 24.25
CA ARG A 531 -14.15 -8.58 23.60
C ARG A 531 -15.63 -8.56 23.16
N PRO A 532 -16.05 -9.36 22.15
CA PRO A 532 -17.46 -9.41 21.71
C PRO A 532 -18.45 -9.84 22.80
N GLY A 533 -18.06 -10.77 23.68
CA GLY A 533 -18.87 -11.21 24.84
C GLY A 533 -18.66 -10.36 26.10
N LYS A 534 -17.50 -9.70 26.22
CA LYS A 534 -17.13 -8.81 27.33
C LYS A 534 -16.67 -7.45 26.75
N PRO A 535 -17.61 -6.57 26.36
CA PRO A 535 -17.28 -5.25 25.87
C PRO A 535 -16.53 -4.44 26.93
N SER A 536 -15.67 -3.52 26.50
CA SER A 536 -14.98 -2.62 27.42
C SER A 536 -15.97 -1.76 28.22
N ALA A 537 -15.69 -1.60 29.52
CA ALA A 537 -16.57 -0.93 30.48
C ALA A 537 -16.83 0.54 30.09
N LEU A 538 -15.78 1.29 29.74
CA LEU A 538 -15.87 2.71 29.41
C LEU A 538 -16.52 2.96 28.04
N PHE A 539 -16.29 2.08 27.06
CA PHE A 539 -17.04 2.11 25.80
C PHE A 539 -18.53 1.80 26.01
N SER A 540 -18.85 0.89 26.94
CA SER A 540 -20.24 0.59 27.33
C SER A 540 -20.89 1.77 28.04
N GLY A 541 -20.17 2.44 28.93
CA GLY A 541 -20.60 3.68 29.60
C GLY A 541 -20.88 4.81 28.61
N LEU A 542 -19.97 5.07 27.66
CA LEU A 542 -20.17 6.09 26.62
C LEU A 542 -21.44 5.84 25.81
N ILE A 543 -21.61 4.62 25.28
CA ILE A 543 -22.80 4.25 24.48
C ILE A 543 -24.07 4.32 25.33
N ALA A 544 -24.05 3.80 26.56
CA ALA A 544 -25.21 3.82 27.44
C ALA A 544 -25.62 5.25 27.82
N ALA A 545 -24.66 6.15 28.07
CA ALA A 545 -24.94 7.56 28.29
C ALA A 545 -25.53 8.23 27.03
N SER A 546 -24.95 7.96 25.85
CA SER A 546 -25.40 8.52 24.56
C SER A 546 -26.83 8.10 24.19
N CYS A 547 -27.28 6.91 24.61
CA CYS A 547 -28.65 6.43 24.33
C CYS A 547 -29.60 6.45 25.54
N GLY A 548 -29.26 7.14 26.63
CA GLY A 548 -30.11 7.28 27.82
C GLY A 548 -30.32 5.98 28.63
N GLN A 549 -29.43 5.00 28.49
CA GLN A 549 -29.47 3.69 29.15
C GLN A 549 -28.47 3.55 30.31
N MET A 550 -27.85 4.63 30.77
CA MET A 550 -26.80 4.59 31.80
C MET A 550 -27.25 3.87 33.09
N ASP A 551 -28.43 4.21 33.60
CA ASP A 551 -28.99 3.58 34.81
C ASP A 551 -29.31 2.09 34.58
N LEU A 552 -29.73 1.72 33.36
CA LEU A 552 -29.97 0.32 32.95
C LEU A 552 -28.69 -0.50 32.75
N LEU A 553 -27.51 0.16 32.73
CA LEU A 553 -26.20 -0.47 32.74
C LEU A 553 -25.71 -0.62 34.18
N LEU A 554 -25.74 0.45 34.97
CA LEU A 554 -25.29 0.48 36.37
C LEU A 554 -26.13 -0.46 37.26
N ASN A 555 -27.46 -0.41 37.18
CA ASN A 555 -28.36 -1.23 38.00
C ASN A 555 -28.36 -2.73 37.61
N LYS A 556 -27.55 -3.16 36.63
CA LYS A 556 -27.39 -4.58 36.27
C LYS A 556 -26.17 -5.24 36.91
N SER A 557 -25.30 -4.47 37.57
CA SER A 557 -24.16 -4.99 38.34
C SER A 557 -24.64 -5.89 39.49
N ASP A 558 -25.67 -5.46 40.24
CA ASP A 558 -26.20 -6.11 41.43
C ASP A 558 -26.73 -7.55 41.22
N HIS A 559 -27.05 -7.92 39.98
CA HIS A 559 -27.60 -9.25 39.65
C HIS A 559 -26.58 -10.24 39.09
N LEU A 560 -25.31 -9.86 38.93
CA LEU A 560 -24.24 -10.75 38.43
C LEU A 560 -23.25 -11.21 39.51
N SER A 561 -23.33 -10.65 40.73
CA SER A 561 -22.44 -10.96 41.86
C SER A 561 -22.74 -12.28 42.58
N ASN A 562 -23.86 -12.94 42.28
CA ASN A 562 -24.41 -14.04 43.09
C ASN A 562 -24.53 -15.37 42.32
N GLY A 563 -23.47 -15.73 41.58
CA GLY A 563 -23.38 -17.00 40.83
C GLY A 563 -21.96 -17.57 40.83
N MET A 564 -21.84 -18.86 41.15
CA MET A 564 -20.60 -19.67 41.16
C MET A 564 -19.53 -19.30 42.22
N ALA A 565 -19.84 -19.57 43.49
CA ALA A 565 -18.83 -19.93 44.49
C ALA A 565 -19.13 -21.35 45.03
N ASN A 566 -18.33 -22.34 44.66
CA ASN A 566 -18.50 -23.73 45.11
C ASN A 566 -17.15 -24.47 45.06
N GLY A 567 -16.49 -24.70 46.20
CA GLY A 567 -15.06 -25.04 46.21
C GLY A 567 -14.41 -25.39 47.57
N ILE A 568 -15.09 -26.22 48.37
CA ILE A 568 -14.56 -27.15 49.40
C ILE A 568 -13.15 -26.86 49.98
N ASN A 569 -13.05 -26.53 51.29
CA ASN A 569 -12.11 -27.22 52.19
C ASN A 569 -12.31 -26.97 53.71
N GLY A 570 -11.76 -27.87 54.54
CA GLY A 570 -11.36 -27.59 55.93
C GLY A 570 -12.40 -27.75 57.06
N LYS A 571 -12.17 -28.70 57.98
CA LYS A 571 -12.84 -28.78 59.30
C LYS A 571 -11.90 -28.25 60.40
N ALA A 572 -12.40 -27.44 61.34
CA ALA A 572 -12.04 -27.52 62.78
C ALA A 572 -12.90 -26.59 63.68
N THR A 573 -13.40 -27.13 64.79
CA THR A 573 -13.64 -26.56 66.15
C THR A 573 -13.54 -25.04 66.39
N SER A 574 -14.38 -24.36 67.20
CA SER A 574 -15.19 -24.83 68.37
C SER A 574 -16.44 -23.95 68.71
N LYS A 575 -17.12 -24.27 69.83
CA LYS A 575 -18.42 -23.79 70.37
C LYS A 575 -18.22 -22.65 71.43
N PRO A 576 -19.25 -21.95 72.04
CA PRO A 576 -20.59 -22.48 72.42
C PRO A 576 -21.84 -21.54 72.54
N ARG A 577 -23.04 -22.18 72.64
CA ARG A 577 -24.35 -21.69 73.20
C ARG A 577 -25.05 -20.54 72.43
N ALA A 578 -26.38 -20.35 72.43
CA ALA A 578 -27.63 -21.07 72.82
C ALA A 578 -28.83 -20.21 72.29
N ASN A 579 -30.10 -20.58 72.09
CA ASN A 579 -31.03 -21.75 72.23
C ASN A 579 -32.17 -21.55 71.18
N GLY A 580 -33.22 -22.37 70.97
CA GLY A 580 -33.64 -23.69 71.48
C GLY A 580 -35.14 -23.97 71.18
N ASN A 581 -35.52 -25.23 70.90
CA ASN A 581 -36.89 -25.78 70.67
C ASN A 581 -37.69 -25.22 69.44
N CYS A 582 -38.66 -25.94 68.80
CA CYS A 582 -39.30 -27.24 69.08
C CYS A 582 -39.87 -27.97 67.82
N PHE A 583 -39.57 -29.28 67.68
CA PHE A 583 -40.41 -30.41 67.15
C PHE A 583 -41.02 -30.54 65.71
N LYS A 584 -40.89 -31.78 65.16
CA LYS A 584 -41.73 -32.54 64.17
C LYS A 584 -41.78 -32.07 62.69
N SER A 585 -41.36 -32.83 61.64
CA SER A 585 -41.69 -34.19 61.11
C SER A 585 -42.80 -34.16 60.02
N SER A 586 -42.80 -34.88 58.88
CA SER A 586 -41.89 -35.92 58.30
C SER A 586 -42.31 -36.30 56.85
N ASN A 587 -41.39 -36.91 56.06
CA ASN A 587 -41.59 -37.59 54.75
C ASN A 587 -41.98 -36.69 53.55
N GLY A 588 -41.69 -37.01 52.27
CA GLY A 588 -40.83 -38.07 51.69
C GLY A 588 -41.38 -38.63 50.35
N SER A 589 -40.52 -39.20 49.48
CA SER A 589 -40.90 -39.99 48.24
C SER A 589 -41.45 -39.18 47.04
N LEU A 590 -41.37 -39.56 45.75
CA LEU A 590 -40.36 -40.21 44.87
C LEU A 590 -40.86 -40.07 43.40
N ASN A 591 -39.96 -39.98 42.41
CA ASN A 591 -40.17 -40.23 40.95
C ASN A 591 -41.27 -39.43 40.19
N GLY A 592 -41.28 -39.33 38.85
CA GLY A 592 -40.26 -39.68 37.86
C GLY A 592 -40.81 -40.24 36.52
N VAL A 593 -40.21 -39.79 35.40
CA VAL A 593 -40.11 -40.49 34.09
C VAL A 593 -41.25 -40.40 33.03
N TYR A 594 -41.01 -39.54 32.02
CA TYR A 594 -41.21 -39.70 30.54
C TYR A 594 -42.54 -40.26 29.92
N SER A 595 -43.22 -39.49 29.04
CA SER A 595 -42.99 -39.45 27.56
C SER A 595 -44.21 -39.01 26.70
N ASN A 596 -43.99 -38.04 25.78
CA ASN A 596 -44.57 -37.80 24.42
C ASN A 596 -46.09 -37.87 24.09
N VAL A 597 -46.45 -37.29 22.91
CA VAL A 597 -47.72 -37.40 22.14
C VAL A 597 -48.92 -36.53 22.66
N VAL A 598 -49.70 -35.78 21.86
CA VAL A 598 -49.54 -35.13 20.52
C VAL A 598 -50.68 -34.11 20.21
N ARG A 599 -50.48 -33.18 19.25
CA ARG A 599 -51.45 -32.35 18.45
C ARG A 599 -52.60 -31.54 19.10
N VAL A 600 -52.86 -30.39 18.47
CA VAL A 600 -54.20 -30.07 17.88
C VAL A 600 -53.99 -29.58 16.43
N SER A 601 -54.94 -29.82 15.53
CA SER A 601 -55.05 -29.30 14.14
C SER A 601 -56.50 -29.51 13.64
N ASN A 602 -56.98 -29.07 12.47
CA ASN A 602 -56.42 -28.53 11.21
C ASN A 602 -57.51 -27.68 10.47
N TRP A 603 -57.28 -27.18 9.24
CA TRP A 603 -58.23 -27.09 8.07
C TRP A 603 -57.71 -26.07 7.00
N TYR A 604 -58.18 -26.08 5.74
CA TYR A 604 -57.80 -27.00 4.65
C TYR A 604 -58.19 -26.41 3.26
N MET A 605 -57.29 -26.36 2.23
CA MET A 605 -57.57 -26.84 0.85
C MET A 605 -56.47 -26.61 -0.23
N SER A 606 -56.56 -27.48 -1.25
CA SER A 606 -55.86 -27.64 -2.55
C SER A 606 -56.24 -26.59 -3.63
N SER A 607 -55.64 -26.46 -4.84
CA SER A 607 -54.38 -26.97 -5.47
C SER A 607 -54.18 -26.46 -6.93
N LYS A 608 -52.95 -26.61 -7.47
CA LYS A 608 -52.57 -26.88 -8.90
C LYS A 608 -52.80 -25.82 -10.02
N ILE A 609 -51.72 -25.59 -10.80
CA ILE A 609 -51.68 -25.38 -12.29
C ILE A 609 -52.31 -24.05 -12.81
N ASN A 610 -51.70 -23.20 -13.64
CA ASN A 610 -51.07 -23.47 -14.96
C ASN A 610 -50.03 -22.39 -15.43
N LYS A 611 -49.58 -22.47 -16.69
CA LYS A 611 -48.64 -21.54 -17.37
C LYS A 611 -49.31 -20.45 -18.24
N THR A 612 -48.46 -19.47 -18.63
CA THR A 612 -48.30 -18.83 -19.97
C THR A 612 -49.09 -17.57 -20.43
N LEU A 613 -48.29 -16.66 -21.01
CA LEU A 613 -48.49 -15.75 -22.18
C LEU A 613 -49.03 -14.30 -22.02
N ASN A 614 -48.23 -13.40 -22.63
CA ASN A 614 -48.57 -12.18 -23.43
C ASN A 614 -49.31 -10.98 -22.80
N SER A 615 -49.05 -9.71 -23.16
CA SER A 615 -48.03 -8.99 -23.96
C SER A 615 -48.44 -7.49 -24.03
N ASP A 616 -47.62 -6.67 -24.69
CA ASP A 616 -47.96 -5.40 -25.38
C ASP A 616 -48.25 -4.10 -24.59
N ASN A 617 -47.26 -3.20 -24.66
CA ASN A 617 -47.34 -1.84 -25.23
C ASN A 617 -48.64 -1.01 -25.04
N ASN A 618 -48.50 0.21 -24.51
CA ASN A 618 -48.44 1.35 -25.46
C ASN A 618 -47.85 2.66 -24.91
N GLU A 619 -47.42 3.47 -25.88
CA GLU A 619 -46.69 4.73 -25.84
C GLU A 619 -47.68 5.95 -25.90
N TRP A 620 -47.16 7.20 -25.91
CA TRP A 620 -47.79 8.49 -26.33
C TRP A 620 -48.34 9.51 -25.28
N SER A 621 -47.43 10.39 -24.84
CA SER A 621 -47.28 11.81 -25.27
C SER A 621 -48.43 12.88 -25.27
N HIS A 622 -47.99 14.14 -25.17
CA HIS A 622 -48.59 15.44 -25.60
C HIS A 622 -49.55 16.28 -24.71
N MET A 623 -48.94 17.33 -24.11
CA MET A 623 -49.26 18.78 -24.28
C MET A 623 -50.45 19.47 -23.56
N SER A 624 -50.24 20.80 -23.40
CA SER A 624 -51.22 21.92 -23.23
C SER A 624 -51.46 22.41 -21.78
N SER A 625 -51.64 23.73 -21.52
CA SER A 625 -51.32 24.95 -22.30
C SER A 625 -51.49 26.26 -21.48
N GLY A 626 -50.66 27.28 -21.79
CA GLY A 626 -50.99 28.72 -21.60
C GLY A 626 -50.89 29.34 -20.19
N ALA A 627 -50.96 30.68 -20.02
CA ALA A 627 -50.79 31.79 -20.99
C ALA A 627 -50.69 33.17 -20.27
N ALA A 628 -50.19 34.21 -20.97
CA ALA A 628 -50.38 35.66 -20.73
C ALA A 628 -49.73 36.28 -19.45
N THR A 629 -49.41 37.59 -19.28
CA THR A 629 -49.18 38.83 -20.10
C THR A 629 -48.66 39.91 -19.09
N ASP A 630 -48.00 41.03 -19.39
CA ASP A 630 -47.26 41.63 -20.53
C ASP A 630 -46.54 42.92 -19.99
N SER A 631 -45.82 43.67 -20.85
CA SER A 631 -45.55 45.12 -20.77
C SER A 631 -44.36 45.61 -19.90
N GLN A 632 -43.68 46.74 -20.17
CA GLN A 632 -43.38 47.47 -21.43
C GLN A 632 -42.25 48.51 -21.19
N HIS A 633 -41.33 48.65 -22.17
CA HIS A 633 -40.59 49.90 -22.55
C HIS A 633 -39.74 50.70 -21.51
N SER A 634 -38.83 51.63 -21.87
CA SER A 634 -37.87 51.71 -23.01
C SER A 634 -36.81 52.85 -22.84
N LYS A 635 -35.67 52.75 -23.57
CA LYS A 635 -34.88 53.85 -24.21
C LYS A 635 -33.95 54.82 -23.41
N LYS A 636 -32.67 54.81 -23.86
CA LYS A 636 -31.82 55.95 -24.36
C LYS A 636 -30.78 56.71 -23.48
N LYS A 637 -29.50 56.57 -23.91
CA LYS A 637 -28.53 57.58 -24.42
C LYS A 637 -27.49 58.34 -23.53
N ASN A 638 -26.23 58.20 -23.98
CA ASN A 638 -25.20 59.22 -24.29
C ASN A 638 -24.41 60.00 -23.19
N SER A 639 -23.18 59.52 -22.95
CA SER A 639 -21.88 60.15 -23.32
C SER A 639 -21.64 61.67 -23.16
N LEU A 640 -20.51 62.02 -22.53
CA LEU A 640 -19.57 63.03 -23.08
C LEU A 640 -18.11 62.78 -22.59
N ALA A 641 -17.15 63.67 -22.85
CA ALA A 641 -15.70 63.40 -22.85
C ALA A 641 -14.84 64.64 -22.51
N CYS A 642 -13.52 64.46 -22.24
CA CYS A 642 -12.39 65.28 -22.75
C CYS A 642 -11.00 64.93 -22.11
N ASN A 643 -9.91 65.42 -22.73
CA ASN A 643 -8.46 65.29 -22.42
C ASN A 643 -7.78 66.71 -22.55
N PRO A 644 -6.43 66.93 -22.63
CA PRO A 644 -5.23 66.25 -22.05
C PRO A 644 -4.28 67.13 -21.13
N PRO A 645 -3.05 67.63 -21.52
CA PRO A 645 -1.76 67.39 -20.82
C PRO A 645 -0.98 68.71 -20.46
N PRO A 646 0.40 68.87 -20.36
CA PRO A 646 1.58 67.97 -20.44
C PRO A 646 2.84 68.27 -19.53
N GLN A 647 3.96 67.55 -19.79
CA GLN A 647 5.39 68.00 -19.89
C GLN A 647 6.47 67.84 -18.78
N ASP A 648 7.64 67.34 -19.25
CA ASP A 648 9.06 67.69 -18.94
C ASP A 648 9.70 67.42 -17.54
N GLN A 649 11.03 67.19 -17.36
CA GLN A 649 12.20 66.96 -18.26
C GLN A 649 13.39 66.24 -17.53
N ARG A 650 14.30 65.55 -18.28
CA ARG A 650 15.82 65.51 -18.25
C ARG A 650 16.63 65.77 -16.93
N LYS A 651 17.89 65.32 -16.65
CA LYS A 651 18.98 64.61 -17.38
C LYS A 651 20.22 64.27 -16.46
N VAL A 652 21.01 63.22 -16.81
CA VAL A 652 22.53 63.14 -16.88
C VAL A 652 23.51 63.10 -15.66
N GLU A 653 24.49 62.16 -15.77
CA GLU A 653 25.91 62.04 -15.26
C GLU A 653 26.35 62.13 -13.78
N GLY A 654 27.51 61.50 -13.47
CA GLY A 654 28.31 61.73 -12.25
C GLY A 654 29.24 60.57 -11.79
N MET A 655 30.55 60.62 -12.06
CA MET A 655 31.57 59.66 -11.56
C MET A 655 32.17 60.11 -10.21
N GLY A 656 32.69 59.22 -9.33
CA GLY A 656 33.42 59.70 -8.12
C GLY A 656 33.95 58.66 -7.10
N LYS A 657 35.17 58.16 -7.34
CA LYS A 657 35.99 57.24 -6.53
C LYS A 657 36.27 57.58 -5.02
N ASN A 658 36.55 56.50 -4.26
CA ASN A 658 37.66 56.31 -3.28
C ASN A 658 37.64 56.81 -1.80
N SER A 659 37.96 55.86 -0.89
CA SER A 659 38.95 55.93 0.24
C SER A 659 38.74 56.85 1.47
N SER A 660 39.20 56.55 2.70
CA SER A 660 39.73 55.30 3.33
C SER A 660 40.03 55.49 4.86
N SER A 661 40.52 54.42 5.51
CA SER A 661 41.47 54.38 6.65
C SER A 661 40.96 54.40 8.11
N GLY A 662 41.74 53.78 9.02
CA GLY A 662 41.51 53.73 10.48
C GLY A 662 42.19 52.53 11.21
N ALA A 663 43.44 52.68 11.65
CA ALA A 663 44.34 51.75 12.38
C ALA A 663 43.74 50.85 13.49
N SER A 664 44.24 49.66 13.91
CA SER A 664 45.53 48.91 13.87
C SER A 664 46.55 49.15 15.02
N HIS A 665 46.87 48.10 15.84
CA HIS A 665 48.25 47.69 16.20
C HIS A 665 48.36 46.35 17.01
N HIS A 666 49.59 45.97 17.43
CA HIS A 666 50.02 44.61 17.84
C HIS A 666 50.14 44.35 19.36
N GLY A 667 50.26 43.06 19.77
CA GLY A 667 50.74 42.66 21.10
C GLY A 667 51.01 41.16 21.33
N HIS A 668 52.27 40.72 21.18
CA HIS A 668 53.05 39.71 21.96
C HIS A 668 52.41 38.46 22.66
N GLY A 669 53.18 37.35 22.69
CA GLY A 669 53.20 36.43 23.86
C GLY A 669 53.30 34.91 23.59
N SER A 670 54.44 34.27 23.89
CA SER A 670 54.68 32.81 23.81
C SER A 670 55.10 32.21 25.17
N LYS A 671 55.28 30.87 25.25
CA LYS A 671 56.04 30.00 26.24
C LYS A 671 55.17 28.96 26.98
N VAL A 672 55.64 27.82 27.54
CA VAL A 672 56.93 27.05 27.63
C VAL A 672 56.56 25.61 28.13
N ASN A 673 57.22 24.48 27.84
CA ASN A 673 58.10 24.06 26.73
C ASN A 673 57.61 22.66 26.23
N GLU A 674 58.24 21.46 26.23
CA GLU A 674 59.54 20.84 26.60
C GLU A 674 59.77 19.64 25.63
N ASN A 675 60.90 19.60 24.89
CA ASN A 675 62.21 18.98 25.19
C ASN A 675 62.29 17.47 24.80
N VAL A 676 63.32 16.96 24.09
CA VAL A 676 64.57 17.58 23.57
C VAL A 676 65.20 16.77 22.40
N SER A 677 66.18 17.36 21.70
CA SER A 677 67.17 16.74 20.76
C SER A 677 66.70 16.24 19.36
N SER A 678 67.57 16.10 18.34
CA SER A 678 68.54 17.07 17.74
C SER A 678 69.19 16.53 16.44
N ASN A 679 69.49 17.46 15.51
CA ASN A 679 70.56 17.43 14.49
C ASN A 679 70.50 16.53 13.21
N HIS A 680 70.50 17.26 12.09
CA HIS A 680 71.33 17.13 10.86
C HIS A 680 71.12 16.04 9.77
N HIS A 681 71.30 16.57 8.55
CA HIS A 681 71.39 16.03 7.19
C HIS A 681 72.16 14.70 6.97
N TYR A 682 71.90 14.01 5.85
CA TYR A 682 72.83 14.00 4.69
C TYR A 682 72.25 13.37 3.41
N ALA A 683 72.82 13.76 2.26
CA ALA A 683 72.80 13.09 0.94
C ALA A 683 73.92 13.74 0.07
N PRO A 684 74.38 13.18 -1.08
CA PRO A 684 74.14 11.86 -1.71
C PRO A 684 75.46 11.11 -2.11
N LYS A 685 75.37 10.06 -2.98
CA LYS A 685 76.46 9.34 -3.71
C LYS A 685 77.34 8.37 -2.87
N MET A 686 78.00 7.32 -3.42
CA MET A 686 77.93 6.56 -4.69
C MET A 686 78.72 5.22 -4.54
N MET A 687 78.35 4.14 -5.25
CA MET A 687 79.28 3.22 -5.96
C MET A 687 78.56 2.06 -6.68
N ASP A 688 79.03 1.73 -7.88
CA ASP A 688 78.64 0.60 -8.76
C ASP A 688 79.72 -0.53 -8.67
N PRO A 689 79.76 -1.63 -9.49
CA PRO A 689 78.83 -2.11 -10.53
C PRO A 689 78.53 -3.64 -10.53
N VAL A 690 77.66 -4.13 -11.44
CA VAL A 690 77.97 -5.15 -12.47
C VAL A 690 76.77 -5.46 -13.41
N LYS A 691 77.10 -5.74 -14.68
CA LYS A 691 76.33 -6.12 -15.90
C LYS A 691 75.39 -7.34 -15.74
N MET A 692 74.43 -7.73 -16.61
CA MET A 692 73.72 -7.31 -17.87
C MET A 692 72.68 -8.44 -18.21
N PRO A 693 71.83 -8.45 -19.29
CA PRO A 693 71.59 -7.45 -20.36
C PRO A 693 70.10 -7.07 -20.66
N ASN A 694 69.96 -5.92 -21.33
CA ASN A 694 69.02 -5.51 -22.40
C ASN A 694 67.51 -5.91 -22.42
N THR A 695 66.67 -4.87 -22.53
CA THR A 695 65.28 -4.84 -23.01
C THR A 695 65.17 -4.41 -24.50
N PRO A 696 64.05 -4.71 -25.19
CA PRO A 696 63.50 -3.88 -26.27
C PRO A 696 62.21 -3.14 -25.85
N SER A 697 61.69 -2.29 -26.74
CA SER A 697 60.66 -1.25 -26.47
C SER A 697 59.28 -1.49 -27.11
N ASP A 698 58.29 -0.73 -26.65
CA ASP A 698 57.05 -0.22 -27.28
C ASP A 698 56.43 -0.93 -28.51
N ALA A 699 55.16 -1.34 -28.40
CA ALA A 699 54.22 -1.52 -29.52
C ALA A 699 52.74 -1.47 -29.06
N ASP A 700 51.84 -1.15 -30.00
CA ASP A 700 50.45 -0.69 -29.77
C ASP A 700 49.39 -1.72 -29.29
N PHE A 701 48.27 -1.16 -28.80
CA PHE A 701 47.02 -1.86 -28.54
C PHE A 701 46.29 -2.24 -29.84
N HIS A 702 46.15 -3.53 -30.13
CA HIS A 702 45.06 -4.04 -30.99
C HIS A 702 44.71 -5.49 -30.62
N SER A 703 43.43 -5.78 -30.37
CA SER A 703 42.92 -7.14 -30.24
C SER A 703 41.69 -7.34 -31.11
N SER A 704 41.87 -8.05 -32.22
CA SER A 704 40.78 -8.73 -32.92
C SER A 704 40.67 -10.16 -32.37
N TRP A 705 39.56 -10.84 -32.63
CA TRP A 705 39.48 -12.29 -32.42
C TRP A 705 38.85 -12.96 -33.64
N ALA A 706 39.46 -14.06 -34.07
CA ALA A 706 39.01 -14.84 -35.23
C ALA A 706 38.87 -16.34 -34.88
N LYS A 707 38.17 -17.04 -35.77
CA LYS A 707 37.71 -18.43 -35.68
C LYS A 707 38.84 -19.46 -35.49
N THR A 708 38.51 -20.59 -34.87
CA THR A 708 38.80 -21.94 -35.40
C THR A 708 37.79 -22.97 -34.89
N ASN A 709 37.57 -24.03 -35.68
CA ASN A 709 36.87 -25.27 -35.28
C ASN A 709 37.92 -26.39 -35.12
N ASP A 710 37.59 -27.48 -34.43
CA ASP A 710 37.92 -28.83 -34.92
C ASP A 710 37.03 -29.93 -34.32
N ALA A 711 37.00 -31.14 -34.90
CA ALA A 711 36.08 -32.23 -34.52
C ALA A 711 36.67 -33.64 -34.67
N ARG A 712 36.19 -34.63 -33.88
CA ARG A 712 36.49 -36.08 -34.02
C ARG A 712 35.31 -37.00 -33.65
N ASN A 713 35.35 -38.23 -34.17
CA ASN A 713 34.23 -39.19 -34.28
C ASN A 713 34.05 -40.16 -33.09
N ALA A 714 32.83 -40.73 -32.97
CA ALA A 714 32.59 -42.15 -32.65
C ALA A 714 31.20 -42.61 -33.16
N ASN A 715 31.05 -43.90 -33.51
CA ASN A 715 29.80 -44.53 -34.02
C ASN A 715 29.11 -45.41 -32.96
N HIS A 716 27.77 -45.54 -32.99
CA HIS A 716 27.08 -46.79 -33.42
C HIS A 716 25.53 -46.70 -33.38
N GLN A 717 24.84 -47.77 -33.82
CA GLN A 717 23.39 -47.87 -34.10
C GLN A 717 22.60 -48.52 -32.93
N GLY A 718 21.27 -48.34 -32.83
CA GLY A 718 20.53 -48.92 -31.68
C GLY A 718 18.99 -48.92 -31.57
N SER A 719 18.20 -48.97 -32.66
CA SER A 719 16.75 -49.30 -32.65
C SER A 719 15.77 -48.40 -31.84
N ARG A 720 14.46 -48.75 -31.90
CA ARG A 720 13.31 -48.01 -31.33
C ARG A 720 12.76 -48.73 -30.09
N ASN A 721 12.45 -47.98 -29.02
CA ASN A 721 11.06 -47.90 -28.53
C ASN A 721 10.84 -46.69 -27.60
N SER A 722 9.58 -46.26 -27.43
CA SER A 722 9.23 -45.04 -26.72
C SER A 722 8.86 -45.25 -25.25
N ASN A 723 9.68 -44.72 -24.34
CA ASN A 723 9.26 -44.26 -23.01
C ASN A 723 10.07 -43.01 -22.68
N ARG A 724 9.40 -41.93 -22.25
CA ARG A 724 10.06 -40.68 -21.82
C ARG A 724 9.96 -40.55 -20.30
N SER A 725 11.07 -40.81 -19.62
CA SER A 725 11.35 -40.35 -18.27
C SER A 725 12.29 -39.14 -18.33
N ASP A 726 12.23 -38.25 -17.34
CA ASP A 726 12.89 -36.95 -17.38
C ASP A 726 14.42 -37.00 -17.31
N SER A 727 15.06 -36.17 -18.14
CA SER A 727 16.29 -35.45 -17.81
C SER A 727 16.59 -34.41 -18.89
N MET A 728 16.72 -33.13 -18.50
CA MET A 728 17.76 -32.23 -19.02
C MET A 728 17.77 -30.90 -18.25
N GLU A 729 18.97 -30.49 -17.81
CA GLU A 729 19.27 -29.12 -17.45
C GLU A 729 19.52 -28.27 -18.72
N SER A 730 19.50 -26.94 -18.57
CA SER A 730 19.85 -25.94 -19.60
C SER A 730 18.79 -25.75 -20.72
N THR A 731 18.45 -24.54 -21.17
CA THR A 731 18.95 -23.18 -20.85
C THR A 731 17.84 -22.28 -20.30
N THR A 732 18.17 -21.39 -19.35
CA THR A 732 17.20 -20.45 -18.76
C THR A 732 17.04 -19.16 -19.56
N ALA A 733 15.94 -19.01 -20.28
CA ALA A 733 15.39 -17.68 -20.60
C ALA A 733 14.59 -17.17 -19.37
N PRO A 734 14.82 -15.93 -18.89
CA PRO A 734 14.08 -15.40 -17.75
C PRO A 734 12.64 -15.02 -18.15
N LEU A 735 11.66 -15.66 -17.53
CA LEU A 735 10.24 -15.28 -17.62
C LEU A 735 10.05 -13.83 -17.14
N ARG A 736 9.56 -12.93 -18.01
CA ARG A 736 9.13 -11.57 -17.65
C ARG A 736 7.70 -11.62 -17.08
N PRO A 737 7.45 -11.26 -15.80
CA PRO A 737 6.14 -11.43 -15.16
C PRO A 737 4.97 -10.75 -15.89
N HIS A 738 5.17 -9.58 -16.50
CA HIS A 738 4.08 -8.85 -17.17
C HIS A 738 3.59 -9.52 -18.47
N THR A 739 4.34 -10.46 -19.05
CA THR A 739 3.98 -11.22 -20.27
C THR A 739 3.55 -12.66 -20.00
N GLY A 740 3.06 -12.96 -18.79
CA GLY A 740 2.69 -14.30 -18.35
C GLY A 740 1.50 -14.90 -19.12
N GLY A 741 1.79 -15.57 -20.24
CA GLY A 741 0.80 -16.20 -21.12
C GLY A 741 0.69 -15.56 -22.51
N ASP A 742 1.63 -14.70 -22.91
CA ASP A 742 1.63 -14.13 -24.26
C ASP A 742 2.01 -15.18 -25.32
N VAL A 743 1.08 -15.46 -26.24
CA VAL A 743 1.25 -16.44 -27.33
C VAL A 743 2.44 -16.13 -28.24
N ARG A 744 2.92 -14.89 -28.27
CA ARG A 744 4.09 -14.47 -29.05
C ARG A 744 5.40 -14.98 -28.45
N TRP A 745 5.49 -15.16 -27.13
CA TRP A 745 6.63 -15.84 -26.50
C TRP A 745 6.66 -17.33 -26.87
N ASP A 746 5.52 -18.02 -26.77
CA ASP A 746 5.43 -19.44 -27.13
C ASP A 746 5.73 -19.66 -28.62
N ALA A 747 5.24 -18.78 -29.50
CA ALA A 747 5.55 -18.80 -30.92
C ALA A 747 7.07 -18.64 -31.18
N ILE A 748 7.71 -17.64 -30.58
CA ILE A 748 9.17 -17.40 -30.68
C ILE A 748 9.97 -18.60 -30.15
N ASN A 749 9.60 -19.14 -28.98
CA ASN A 749 10.25 -20.31 -28.40
C ASN A 749 10.10 -21.55 -29.30
N SER A 750 8.93 -21.76 -29.92
CA SER A 750 8.66 -22.90 -30.82
C SER A 750 9.48 -22.88 -32.12
N VAL A 751 9.94 -21.70 -32.54
CA VAL A 751 10.84 -21.52 -33.69
C VAL A 751 12.31 -21.58 -33.24
N SER A 752 12.66 -20.94 -32.13
CA SER A 752 14.02 -21.00 -31.54
C SER A 752 14.47 -22.43 -31.21
N ALA A 753 13.53 -23.29 -30.81
CA ALA A 753 13.77 -24.72 -30.58
C ALA A 753 14.16 -25.52 -31.85
N LYS A 754 14.04 -24.92 -33.05
CA LYS A 754 14.39 -25.53 -34.34
C LYS A 754 15.68 -24.96 -34.94
N GLY A 755 16.25 -23.92 -34.34
CA GLY A 755 17.45 -23.23 -34.81
C GLY A 755 17.48 -21.75 -34.40
N PRO A 756 18.61 -21.04 -34.62
CA PRO A 756 18.71 -19.62 -34.32
C PRO A 756 17.73 -18.80 -35.15
N ILE A 757 17.06 -17.83 -34.52
CA ILE A 757 16.10 -16.95 -35.19
C ILE A 757 16.84 -15.91 -36.05
N GLY A 758 16.41 -15.75 -37.31
CA GLY A 758 16.88 -14.73 -38.24
C GLY A 758 15.77 -14.29 -39.22
N LEU A 759 16.13 -13.47 -40.22
CA LEU A 759 15.17 -12.88 -41.17
C LEU A 759 14.26 -13.90 -41.87
N SER A 760 14.81 -15.04 -42.29
CA SER A 760 14.07 -16.08 -43.04
C SER A 760 12.98 -16.77 -42.23
N ASN A 761 12.98 -16.64 -40.89
CA ASN A 761 11.88 -17.10 -40.04
C ASN A 761 10.65 -16.18 -40.11
N PHE A 762 10.76 -14.99 -40.68
CA PHE A 762 9.69 -14.00 -40.76
C PHE A 762 9.21 -13.78 -42.20
N ARG A 763 7.95 -13.38 -42.33
CA ARG A 763 7.36 -12.80 -43.54
C ARG A 763 7.12 -11.32 -43.26
N LEU A 764 7.71 -10.44 -44.06
CA LEU A 764 7.37 -9.02 -44.04
C LEU A 764 5.96 -8.85 -44.62
N LEU A 765 5.14 -7.97 -44.02
CA LEU A 765 3.80 -7.65 -44.51
C LEU A 765 3.64 -6.17 -44.87
N LYS A 766 4.23 -5.26 -44.08
CA LYS A 766 4.05 -3.81 -44.24
C LYS A 766 5.11 -3.02 -43.48
N ARG A 767 5.70 -1.96 -44.08
CA ARG A 767 6.42 -0.93 -43.30
C ARG A 767 5.41 -0.08 -42.52
N ILE A 768 5.53 -0.07 -41.19
CA ILE A 768 4.61 0.61 -40.26
C ILE A 768 5.20 1.86 -39.61
N GLY A 769 6.52 2.04 -39.64
CA GLY A 769 7.18 3.23 -39.11
C GLY A 769 8.56 3.50 -39.74
N TYR A 770 9.04 4.73 -39.56
CA TYR A 770 10.37 5.18 -39.98
C TYR A 770 10.95 6.06 -38.86
N GLY A 771 12.16 5.73 -38.38
CA GLY A 771 12.84 6.44 -37.29
C GLY A 771 14.28 6.82 -37.65
N ASP A 772 14.92 7.62 -36.80
CA ASP A 772 16.23 8.24 -37.07
C ASP A 772 17.39 7.24 -37.24
N ILE A 773 17.19 5.99 -36.79
CA ILE A 773 18.15 4.88 -36.82
C ILE A 773 17.71 3.66 -37.64
N GLY A 774 16.46 3.60 -38.14
CA GLY A 774 15.95 2.42 -38.86
C GLY A 774 14.47 2.48 -39.24
N SER A 775 13.98 1.45 -39.94
CA SER A 775 12.56 1.31 -40.32
C SER A 775 11.88 0.20 -39.51
N VAL A 776 10.60 0.38 -39.18
CA VAL A 776 9.80 -0.61 -38.44
C VAL A 776 8.82 -1.29 -39.40
N TYR A 777 8.82 -2.61 -39.41
CA TYR A 777 7.95 -3.45 -40.25
C TYR A 777 7.02 -4.30 -39.38
N LEU A 778 5.76 -4.42 -39.79
CA LEU A 778 4.88 -5.49 -39.35
C LEU A 778 5.34 -6.78 -40.02
N VAL A 779 5.60 -7.81 -39.21
CA VAL A 779 6.05 -9.12 -39.66
C VAL A 779 5.20 -10.23 -39.04
N GLU A 780 5.08 -11.34 -39.78
CA GLU A 780 4.47 -12.60 -39.36
C GLU A 780 5.58 -13.64 -39.12
N LEU A 781 5.55 -14.37 -38.00
CA LEU A 781 6.51 -15.44 -37.74
C LEU A 781 6.07 -16.72 -38.46
N ARG A 782 6.81 -17.15 -39.49
CA ARG A 782 6.41 -18.21 -40.43
C ARG A 782 6.08 -19.53 -39.73
N GLY A 783 4.95 -20.12 -40.09
CA GLY A 783 4.45 -21.35 -39.47
C GLY A 783 3.73 -21.12 -38.12
N THR A 784 3.41 -19.88 -37.79
CA THR A 784 2.60 -19.48 -36.63
C THR A 784 1.66 -18.34 -37.05
N ASN A 785 0.62 -18.06 -36.27
CA ASN A 785 -0.28 -16.91 -36.48
C ASN A 785 0.14 -15.70 -35.59
N ALA A 786 1.44 -15.54 -35.34
CA ALA A 786 1.97 -14.53 -34.43
C ALA A 786 2.60 -13.34 -35.17
N TYR A 787 2.14 -12.13 -34.85
CA TYR A 787 2.54 -10.87 -35.47
C TYR A 787 3.41 -10.00 -34.55
N PHE A 788 4.44 -9.37 -35.11
CA PHE A 788 5.45 -8.60 -34.38
C PHE A 788 5.81 -7.29 -35.10
N ALA A 789 6.38 -6.35 -34.36
CA ALA A 789 7.02 -5.16 -34.92
C ALA A 789 8.54 -5.41 -34.99
N MET A 790 9.09 -5.52 -36.19
CA MET A 790 10.54 -5.66 -36.40
C MET A 790 11.16 -4.30 -36.74
N LYS A 791 11.98 -3.73 -35.83
CA LYS A 791 12.81 -2.55 -36.11
C LYS A 791 14.12 -3.02 -36.76
N VAL A 792 14.33 -2.62 -38.01
CA VAL A 792 15.47 -3.03 -38.85
C VAL A 792 16.35 -1.82 -39.12
N MET A 793 17.64 -1.94 -38.79
CA MET A 793 18.60 -0.85 -38.75
C MET A 793 19.86 -1.24 -39.56
N ASP A 794 20.21 -0.44 -40.56
CA ASP A 794 21.34 -0.71 -41.45
C ASP A 794 22.68 -0.35 -40.79
N LYS A 795 23.60 -1.33 -40.76
CA LYS A 795 24.91 -1.21 -40.09
C LYS A 795 25.80 -0.13 -40.70
N ALA A 796 25.80 0.02 -42.02
CA ALA A 796 26.60 1.03 -42.70
C ALA A 796 26.01 2.43 -42.54
N SER A 797 24.68 2.56 -42.55
CA SER A 797 23.95 3.79 -42.29
C SER A 797 24.12 4.26 -40.83
N LEU A 798 24.08 3.33 -39.86
CA LEU A 798 24.38 3.63 -38.46
C LEU A 798 25.85 4.06 -38.27
N ALA A 799 26.79 3.40 -38.92
CA ALA A 799 28.22 3.74 -38.83
C ALA A 799 28.50 5.13 -39.43
N SER A 800 28.11 5.36 -40.69
CA SER A 800 28.32 6.62 -41.41
C SER A 800 27.64 7.84 -40.77
N ARG A 801 26.55 7.62 -40.01
CA ARG A 801 25.83 8.67 -39.28
C ARG A 801 26.24 8.79 -37.79
N ASN A 802 27.23 8.02 -37.34
CA ASN A 802 27.66 7.93 -35.94
C ASN A 802 26.52 7.62 -34.93
N LYS A 803 25.63 6.69 -35.31
CA LYS A 803 24.42 6.30 -34.57
C LYS A 803 24.46 4.89 -33.95
N LEU A 804 25.54 4.13 -34.17
CA LEU A 804 25.71 2.76 -33.62
C LEU A 804 25.43 2.67 -32.12
N LEU A 805 25.89 3.64 -31.33
CA LEU A 805 25.68 3.67 -29.88
C LEU A 805 24.20 3.81 -29.49
N ARG A 806 23.36 4.48 -30.30
CA ARG A 806 21.91 4.57 -30.03
C ARG A 806 21.23 3.21 -30.21
N ALA A 807 21.53 2.52 -31.31
CA ALA A 807 20.98 1.19 -31.59
C ALA A 807 21.42 0.15 -30.52
N GLN A 808 22.64 0.26 -30.01
CA GLN A 808 23.11 -0.54 -28.87
C GLN A 808 22.37 -0.19 -27.57
N THR A 809 22.22 1.11 -27.28
CA THR A 809 21.54 1.64 -26.08
C THR A 809 20.06 1.23 -26.03
N GLU A 810 19.33 1.38 -27.13
CA GLU A 810 17.93 0.97 -27.23
C GLU A 810 17.78 -0.53 -27.01
N ARG A 811 18.60 -1.37 -27.68
CA ARG A 811 18.61 -2.83 -27.48
C ARG A 811 18.84 -3.21 -26.01
N GLU A 812 19.75 -2.52 -25.32
CA GLU A 812 20.00 -2.76 -23.89
C GLU A 812 18.83 -2.32 -23.01
N ILE A 813 18.25 -1.14 -23.26
CA ILE A 813 17.08 -0.64 -22.54
C ILE A 813 15.92 -1.63 -22.68
N LEU A 814 15.55 -2.00 -23.91
CA LEU A 814 14.48 -2.96 -24.22
C LEU A 814 14.75 -4.37 -23.66
N GLY A 815 16.02 -4.72 -23.45
CA GLY A 815 16.44 -5.93 -22.73
C GLY A 815 16.13 -5.92 -21.23
N LEU A 816 15.91 -4.74 -20.64
CA LEU A 816 15.68 -4.52 -19.20
C LEU A 816 14.22 -4.18 -18.85
N LEU A 817 13.38 -3.79 -19.81
CA LEU A 817 11.99 -3.34 -19.52
C LEU A 817 11.07 -4.51 -19.14
N ASP A 818 10.33 -4.34 -18.05
CA ASP A 818 9.44 -5.37 -17.49
C ASP A 818 8.21 -4.69 -16.85
N HIS A 819 7.37 -4.06 -17.69
CA HIS A 819 6.31 -3.13 -17.27
C HIS A 819 5.20 -3.04 -18.33
N PRO A 820 3.89 -3.05 -17.97
CA PRO A 820 2.78 -3.15 -18.93
C PRO A 820 2.70 -2.01 -19.96
N PHE A 821 3.12 -0.80 -19.59
CA PHE A 821 3.09 0.38 -20.46
C PHE A 821 4.38 0.59 -21.26
N LEU A 822 5.25 -0.42 -21.33
CA LEU A 822 6.51 -0.41 -22.08
C LEU A 822 6.57 -1.60 -23.07
N PRO A 823 7.34 -1.51 -24.17
CA PRO A 823 7.44 -2.58 -25.17
C PRO A 823 8.22 -3.80 -24.65
N THR A 824 7.66 -4.99 -24.88
CA THR A 824 8.41 -6.24 -24.77
C THR A 824 9.31 -6.46 -25.98
N LEU A 825 10.59 -6.78 -25.72
CA LEU A 825 11.53 -7.33 -26.70
C LEU A 825 11.53 -8.85 -26.62
N TYR A 826 11.00 -9.50 -27.67
CA TYR A 826 10.87 -10.96 -27.77
C TYR A 826 12.16 -11.62 -28.27
N SER A 827 12.85 -10.97 -29.21
CA SER A 827 14.10 -11.46 -29.78
C SER A 827 14.91 -10.30 -30.35
N TYR A 828 16.22 -10.48 -30.45
CA TYR A 828 17.08 -9.64 -31.28
C TYR A 828 18.06 -10.54 -32.03
N PHE A 829 18.42 -10.15 -33.24
CA PHE A 829 19.43 -10.83 -34.04
C PHE A 829 20.12 -9.84 -34.98
N GLU A 830 21.21 -10.27 -35.58
CA GLU A 830 21.94 -9.48 -36.58
C GLU A 830 22.18 -10.28 -37.86
N THR A 831 22.37 -9.57 -38.95
CA THR A 831 22.76 -10.11 -40.26
C THR A 831 24.00 -9.38 -40.77
N GLU A 832 24.46 -9.69 -41.98
CA GLU A 832 25.61 -8.99 -42.57
C GLU A 832 25.35 -7.49 -42.76
N LYS A 833 24.12 -7.11 -43.17
CA LYS A 833 23.71 -5.71 -43.37
C LYS A 833 23.00 -5.08 -42.16
N PHE A 834 22.24 -5.84 -41.37
CA PHE A 834 21.23 -5.27 -40.45
C PHE A 834 21.40 -5.69 -38.99
N TYR A 835 20.95 -4.82 -38.08
CA TYR A 835 20.50 -5.19 -36.74
C TYR A 835 18.97 -5.24 -36.71
N CYS A 836 18.39 -6.28 -36.11
CA CYS A 836 16.94 -6.48 -36.05
C CYS A 836 16.47 -6.66 -34.59
N LEU A 837 15.48 -5.86 -34.19
CA LEU A 837 14.80 -5.99 -32.89
C LEU A 837 13.37 -6.46 -33.14
N VAL A 838 12.99 -7.61 -32.57
CA VAL A 838 11.64 -8.19 -32.67
C VAL A 838 10.86 -7.82 -31.42
N MET A 839 9.95 -6.87 -31.58
CA MET A 839 9.22 -6.22 -30.49
C MET A 839 7.73 -6.47 -30.59
N GLU A 840 7.02 -6.11 -29.53
CA GLU A 840 5.56 -6.12 -29.49
C GLU A 840 4.94 -5.20 -30.57
N PHE A 841 3.90 -5.70 -31.26
CA PHE A 841 3.12 -4.91 -32.23
C PHE A 841 1.89 -4.30 -31.56
N CYS A 842 1.65 -3.00 -31.79
CA CYS A 842 0.46 -2.26 -31.38
C CYS A 842 -0.41 -1.96 -32.61
N SER A 843 -1.63 -2.48 -32.63
CA SER A 843 -2.57 -2.35 -33.75
C SER A 843 -3.26 -0.98 -33.85
N GLY A 844 -3.47 -0.28 -32.72
CA GLY A 844 -4.15 1.01 -32.64
C GLY A 844 -3.38 2.20 -33.22
N GLY A 845 -2.12 2.00 -33.61
CA GLY A 845 -1.24 3.07 -34.10
C GLY A 845 -0.63 3.88 -32.96
N ASN A 846 -0.58 5.21 -33.10
CA ASN A 846 -0.04 6.12 -32.08
C ASN A 846 -1.03 7.18 -31.61
N LEU A 847 -0.79 7.71 -30.41
CA LEU A 847 -1.67 8.64 -29.72
C LEU A 847 -1.81 9.96 -30.48
N HIS A 848 -0.79 10.38 -31.24
CA HIS A 848 -0.91 11.50 -32.19
C HIS A 848 -2.04 11.27 -33.19
N SER A 849 -2.05 10.11 -33.84
CA SER A 849 -3.07 9.76 -34.84
C SER A 849 -4.46 9.57 -34.21
N LEU A 850 -4.53 9.00 -33.00
CA LEU A 850 -5.78 8.89 -32.25
C LEU A 850 -6.33 10.26 -31.84
N ARG A 851 -5.47 11.20 -31.43
CA ARG A 851 -5.83 12.58 -31.12
C ARG A 851 -6.33 13.35 -32.35
N GLN A 852 -5.68 13.20 -33.51
CA GLN A 852 -6.12 13.85 -34.76
C GLN A 852 -7.49 13.36 -35.27
N LYS A 853 -7.96 12.18 -34.80
CA LYS A 853 -9.33 11.68 -35.06
C LYS A 853 -10.38 12.27 -34.11
N GLN A 854 -10.00 12.90 -32.99
CA GLN A 854 -10.96 13.45 -32.03
C GLN A 854 -11.64 14.71 -32.59
N PRO A 855 -12.87 15.02 -32.15
CA PRO A 855 -13.45 16.36 -32.32
C PRO A 855 -12.45 17.44 -31.91
N ASN A 856 -12.29 18.47 -32.74
CA ASN A 856 -11.36 19.59 -32.53
C ASN A 856 -9.87 19.21 -32.35
N LYS A 857 -9.47 17.95 -32.62
CA LYS A 857 -8.08 17.45 -32.57
C LYS A 857 -7.40 17.53 -31.19
N HIS A 858 -8.19 17.46 -30.12
CA HIS A 858 -7.71 17.34 -28.74
C HIS A 858 -8.55 16.30 -27.99
N PHE A 859 -8.07 15.84 -26.84
CA PHE A 859 -8.82 14.95 -25.96
C PHE A 859 -9.73 15.73 -25.00
N THR A 860 -10.64 15.01 -24.34
CA THR A 860 -11.29 15.51 -23.11
C THR A 860 -10.28 15.50 -21.96
N GLU A 861 -10.54 16.28 -20.91
CA GLU A 861 -9.64 16.33 -19.74
C GLU A 861 -9.52 14.97 -19.03
N GLU A 862 -10.59 14.17 -19.03
CA GLU A 862 -10.62 12.80 -18.53
C GLU A 862 -9.74 11.85 -19.37
N ALA A 863 -9.87 11.88 -20.70
CA ALA A 863 -9.04 11.05 -21.56
C ALA A 863 -7.56 11.46 -21.53
N ALA A 864 -7.28 12.76 -21.42
CA ALA A 864 -5.93 13.26 -21.21
C ALA A 864 -5.35 12.81 -19.85
N ARG A 865 -6.14 12.85 -18.77
CA ARG A 865 -5.78 12.33 -17.44
C ARG A 865 -5.47 10.83 -17.48
N PHE A 866 -6.27 10.04 -18.18
CA PHE A 866 -6.04 8.61 -18.37
C PHE A 866 -4.68 8.34 -19.03
N PHE A 867 -4.46 8.83 -20.25
CA PHE A 867 -3.22 8.58 -20.99
C PHE A 867 -1.98 9.19 -20.28
N ALA A 868 -2.13 10.34 -19.62
CA ALA A 868 -1.07 10.92 -18.80
C ALA A 868 -0.73 10.05 -17.58
N SER A 869 -1.68 9.35 -16.96
CA SER A 869 -1.43 8.46 -15.83
C SER A 869 -0.63 7.21 -16.23
N GLU A 870 -0.92 6.61 -17.40
CA GLU A 870 -0.15 5.49 -17.95
C GLU A 870 1.30 5.90 -18.29
N VAL A 871 1.45 7.06 -18.94
CA VAL A 871 2.76 7.63 -19.29
C VAL A 871 3.57 8.00 -18.03
N LEU A 872 2.94 8.51 -16.97
CA LEU A 872 3.63 8.84 -15.73
C LEU A 872 4.20 7.60 -15.03
N LEU A 873 3.44 6.50 -15.00
CA LEU A 873 3.92 5.21 -14.48
C LEU A 873 5.07 4.64 -15.35
N ALA A 874 4.98 4.80 -16.68
CA ALA A 874 6.06 4.41 -17.59
C ALA A 874 7.36 5.21 -17.35
N LEU A 875 7.28 6.53 -17.18
CA LEU A 875 8.43 7.38 -16.87
C LEU A 875 9.03 7.08 -15.49
N GLU A 876 8.20 6.91 -14.47
CA GLU A 876 8.64 6.56 -13.11
C GLU A 876 9.47 5.26 -13.09
N TYR A 877 8.97 4.20 -13.74
CA TYR A 877 9.68 2.92 -13.86
C TYR A 877 11.02 3.07 -14.61
N LEU A 878 11.05 3.85 -15.70
CA LEU A 878 12.28 4.15 -16.43
C LEU A 878 13.28 4.90 -15.55
N HIS A 879 12.83 5.89 -14.77
CA HIS A 879 13.70 6.66 -13.88
C HIS A 879 14.26 5.81 -12.74
N MET A 880 13.46 4.87 -12.19
CA MET A 880 13.93 3.87 -11.21
C MET A 880 14.99 2.92 -11.79
N LEU A 881 14.95 2.62 -13.08
CA LEU A 881 16.00 1.90 -13.81
C LEU A 881 17.23 2.77 -14.14
N GLY A 882 17.19 4.07 -13.85
CA GLY A 882 18.20 5.03 -14.26
C GLY A 882 18.17 5.36 -15.75
N ILE A 883 16.99 5.35 -16.38
CA ILE A 883 16.80 5.67 -17.79
C ILE A 883 16.04 6.99 -17.88
N VAL A 884 16.67 8.03 -18.44
CA VAL A 884 16.00 9.28 -18.81
C VAL A 884 15.55 9.15 -20.26
N TYR A 885 14.27 9.37 -20.55
CA TYR A 885 13.64 8.97 -21.80
C TYR A 885 13.83 9.97 -22.95
N ARG A 886 13.64 11.28 -22.67
CA ARG A 886 14.00 12.46 -23.47
C ARG A 886 13.26 12.75 -24.78
N ASP A 887 12.34 11.90 -25.24
CA ASP A 887 11.54 12.18 -26.45
C ASP A 887 10.06 11.80 -26.28
N LEU A 888 9.47 12.17 -25.14
CA LEU A 888 8.02 12.04 -24.93
C LEU A 888 7.26 12.99 -25.83
N LYS A 889 6.45 12.40 -26.71
CA LYS A 889 5.51 13.05 -27.63
C LYS A 889 4.42 12.05 -28.06
N PRO A 890 3.23 12.49 -28.49
CA PRO A 890 2.13 11.59 -28.87
C PRO A 890 2.44 10.64 -30.03
N GLU A 891 3.48 10.89 -30.83
CA GLU A 891 3.91 9.99 -31.91
C GLU A 891 4.58 8.71 -31.40
N ASN A 892 5.29 8.78 -30.27
CA ASN A 892 6.05 7.67 -29.67
C ASN A 892 5.20 6.85 -28.68
N VAL A 893 4.05 7.38 -28.24
CA VAL A 893 3.06 6.67 -27.43
C VAL A 893 2.17 5.85 -28.36
N LEU A 894 2.37 4.55 -28.40
CA LEU A 894 1.56 3.61 -29.18
C LEU A 894 0.29 3.21 -28.42
N VAL A 895 -0.75 2.79 -29.15
CA VAL A 895 -2.03 2.32 -28.60
C VAL A 895 -2.23 0.85 -28.97
N ARG A 896 -2.44 0.01 -27.95
CA ARG A 896 -2.64 -1.45 -28.08
C ARG A 896 -4.07 -1.77 -28.51
N ASP A 897 -4.36 -3.02 -28.90
CA ASP A 897 -5.71 -3.46 -29.30
C ASP A 897 -6.75 -3.29 -28.18
N GLU A 898 -6.37 -3.42 -26.91
CA GLU A 898 -7.26 -3.17 -25.78
C GLU A 898 -7.42 -1.69 -25.40
N GLY A 899 -6.72 -0.76 -26.08
CA GLY A 899 -6.81 0.69 -25.87
C GLY A 899 -5.81 1.29 -24.88
N HIS A 900 -5.14 0.49 -24.05
CA HIS A 900 -4.03 0.92 -23.20
C HIS A 900 -2.78 1.32 -24.02
N ILE A 901 -1.93 2.21 -23.49
CA ILE A 901 -0.72 2.66 -24.22
C ILE A 901 0.51 1.77 -24.06
N MET A 902 1.50 2.05 -24.91
CA MET A 902 2.89 1.61 -24.82
C MET A 902 3.83 2.76 -25.21
N LEU A 903 4.72 3.19 -24.30
CA LEU A 903 5.73 4.21 -24.59
C LEU A 903 6.93 3.57 -25.32
N SER A 904 7.17 3.97 -26.58
CA SER A 904 8.12 3.32 -27.50
C SER A 904 9.25 4.23 -27.99
N ASP A 905 10.17 3.71 -28.79
CA ASP A 905 11.36 4.37 -29.35
C ASP A 905 12.34 4.92 -28.29
N PHE A 906 13.44 4.19 -28.04
CA PHE A 906 14.42 4.50 -26.98
C PHE A 906 15.78 4.95 -27.54
N ASP A 907 15.85 5.33 -28.82
CA ASP A 907 17.11 5.73 -29.47
C ASP A 907 17.72 7.02 -28.86
N LEU A 908 16.86 7.94 -28.39
CA LEU A 908 17.25 9.16 -27.70
C LEU A 908 17.33 9.02 -26.17
N SER A 909 17.01 7.88 -25.59
CA SER A 909 17.10 7.70 -24.13
C SER A 909 18.55 7.71 -23.62
N LEU A 910 18.74 7.96 -22.32
CA LEU A 910 20.03 8.01 -21.66
C LEU A 910 20.03 7.08 -20.46
N ARG A 911 20.97 6.13 -20.44
CA ARG A 911 21.23 5.26 -19.29
C ARG A 911 22.20 5.95 -18.32
N CYS A 912 21.83 5.98 -17.05
CA CYS A 912 22.47 6.70 -15.96
C CYS A 912 22.80 5.75 -14.81
N SER A 913 23.84 6.06 -14.03
CA SER A 913 24.08 5.40 -12.74
C SER A 913 23.14 5.99 -11.68
N VAL A 914 22.09 5.24 -11.32
CA VAL A 914 21.26 5.59 -10.15
C VAL A 914 22.00 5.30 -8.85
N SER A 915 21.91 6.27 -7.94
CA SER A 915 22.30 6.15 -6.54
C SER A 915 21.12 6.68 -5.74
N PRO A 916 20.22 5.80 -5.24
CA PRO A 916 18.99 6.24 -4.60
C PRO A 916 19.33 7.08 -3.37
N THR A 917 18.92 8.34 -3.42
CA THR A 917 19.37 9.38 -2.49
C THR A 917 18.33 9.54 -1.39
N LEU A 918 18.77 9.45 -0.13
CA LEU A 918 17.92 9.72 1.03
C LEU A 918 17.65 11.23 1.15
N VAL A 919 16.52 11.68 0.62
CA VAL A 919 16.08 13.07 0.65
C VAL A 919 15.49 13.39 2.01
N LYS A 920 16.07 14.35 2.73
CA LYS A 920 15.47 14.88 3.97
C LYS A 920 14.33 15.84 3.63
N SER A 921 13.23 15.74 4.37
CA SER A 921 12.06 16.62 4.24
C SER A 921 12.46 18.09 4.45
N SER A 922 12.35 18.91 3.39
CA SER A 922 12.66 20.34 3.44
C SER A 922 11.37 21.17 3.37
N SER A 923 10.86 21.54 4.55
CA SER A 923 9.73 22.46 4.71
C SER A 923 10.09 23.84 4.15
N SER A 924 9.48 24.23 3.01
CA SER A 924 9.82 25.47 2.33
C SER A 924 8.61 26.12 1.64
N HIS A 925 7.59 26.50 2.43
CA HIS A 925 6.62 27.52 2.01
C HIS A 925 7.03 28.87 2.60
N GLN A 926 7.65 29.72 1.77
CA GLN A 926 7.65 31.16 2.02
C GLN A 926 6.36 31.75 1.44
N ALA A 927 5.68 32.60 2.22
CA ALA A 927 4.47 33.27 1.77
C ALA A 927 4.78 34.52 0.92
N SER A 928 3.94 34.79 -0.08
CA SER A 928 3.83 36.10 -0.73
C SER A 928 2.41 36.33 -1.23
N ASN A 929 1.93 37.57 -1.17
CA ASN A 929 0.52 37.94 -1.37
C ASN A 929 0.16 38.12 -2.86
N GLY A 930 -1.12 37.89 -3.23
CA GLY A 930 -1.69 38.31 -4.52
C GLY A 930 -3.11 37.77 -4.80
N GLY A 931 -4.16 38.52 -4.45
CA GLY A 931 -5.55 38.04 -4.44
C GLY A 931 -6.37 38.14 -5.75
N GLY A 932 -7.58 37.56 -5.71
CA GLY A 932 -8.65 37.60 -6.73
C GLY A 932 -9.23 36.19 -7.02
N SER A 933 -10.47 35.81 -6.65
CA SER A 933 -11.80 36.20 -7.19
C SER A 933 -12.02 35.75 -8.66
N THR A 934 -13.02 34.95 -9.10
CA THR A 934 -14.22 34.24 -8.56
C THR A 934 -14.51 33.00 -9.48
N GLY A 935 -15.51 32.10 -9.35
CA GLY A 935 -16.62 31.84 -8.40
C GLY A 935 -17.79 31.06 -9.07
N GLY A 936 -18.61 30.31 -8.31
CA GLY A 936 -19.71 29.43 -8.81
C GLY A 936 -19.31 27.94 -8.88
N ILE A 937 -19.89 26.91 -8.23
CA ILE A 937 -21.20 26.57 -7.59
C ILE A 937 -22.13 25.73 -8.51
N LEU A 938 -22.78 24.69 -7.90
CA LEU A 938 -23.75 23.69 -8.42
C LEU A 938 -23.18 22.43 -9.14
N ASP A 939 -23.69 21.20 -8.94
CA ASP A 939 -24.33 20.55 -7.76
C ASP A 939 -24.52 19.02 -8.01
N ASN A 940 -24.66 18.21 -6.94
CA ASN A 940 -25.21 16.83 -6.89
C ASN A 940 -24.49 15.68 -7.66
N GLU A 941 -24.62 14.39 -7.30
CA GLU A 941 -24.76 13.69 -5.99
C GLU A 941 -24.51 12.16 -6.20
N HIS A 942 -24.49 11.36 -5.11
CA HIS A 942 -24.66 9.89 -5.05
C HIS A 942 -23.55 8.91 -5.54
N VAL A 943 -23.10 8.04 -4.60
CA VAL A 943 -22.73 6.60 -4.76
C VAL A 943 -21.39 6.22 -5.48
N PRO A 944 -20.61 5.20 -5.02
CA PRO A 944 -20.40 4.63 -3.67
C PRO A 944 -18.92 4.70 -3.21
N ALA A 945 -18.63 4.33 -1.97
CA ALA A 945 -17.25 4.26 -1.45
C ALA A 945 -16.49 3.01 -1.93
N HIS A 946 -15.44 3.20 -2.74
CA HIS A 946 -14.45 2.16 -3.05
C HIS A 946 -13.31 2.14 -2.03
N GLY A 947 -12.95 0.95 -1.52
CA GLY A 947 -11.84 0.76 -0.59
C GLY A 947 -10.47 0.88 -1.26
N CYS A 948 -9.50 1.45 -0.56
CA CYS A 948 -8.14 1.62 -1.06
C CYS A 948 -7.36 0.28 -1.09
N MET A 949 -6.94 -0.13 -2.29
CA MET A 949 -5.91 -1.16 -2.47
C MET A 949 -4.56 -0.46 -2.66
N GLN A 950 -3.55 -0.82 -1.85
CA GLN A 950 -2.20 -0.31 -2.06
C GLN A 950 -1.54 -1.00 -3.28
N PRO A 951 -0.76 -0.26 -4.12
CA PRO A 951 -0.14 -0.84 -5.31
C PRO A 951 0.98 -1.83 -4.98
N SER A 952 1.10 -2.88 -5.80
CA SER A 952 2.34 -3.66 -5.91
C SER A 952 3.43 -2.82 -6.59
N THR A 953 4.49 -2.47 -5.87
CA THR A 953 5.60 -1.67 -6.38
C THR A 953 6.52 -2.48 -7.31
N PHE A 954 6.60 -2.08 -8.58
CA PHE A 954 7.54 -2.66 -9.54
C PHE A 954 8.99 -2.22 -9.23
N PHE A 955 9.71 -3.00 -8.43
CA PHE A 955 11.14 -2.78 -8.17
C PHE A 955 12.04 -3.53 -9.19
N PRO A 956 12.98 -2.86 -9.87
CA PRO A 956 13.89 -3.50 -10.82
C PRO A 956 15.04 -4.27 -10.13
N ARG A 957 15.57 -5.29 -10.81
CA ARG A 957 16.71 -6.09 -10.32
C ARG A 957 18.02 -5.28 -10.32
N ILE A 958 18.62 -5.13 -9.15
CA ILE A 958 19.94 -4.53 -8.97
C ILE A 958 21.05 -5.53 -9.35
N LEU A 959 22.01 -5.10 -10.17
CA LEU A 959 23.21 -5.87 -10.53
C LEU A 959 24.47 -5.41 -9.76
N PRO A 960 25.45 -6.29 -9.51
CA PRO A 960 26.56 -6.01 -8.60
C PRO A 960 27.64 -5.10 -9.22
N GLY A 961 27.88 -3.94 -8.60
CA GLY A 961 29.00 -3.04 -8.90
C GLY A 961 30.34 -3.55 -8.34
N LYS A 962 31.44 -3.29 -9.06
CA LYS A 962 32.80 -3.67 -8.61
C LYS A 962 33.27 -2.79 -7.44
N LYS A 963 34.01 -3.41 -6.51
CA LYS A 963 34.53 -2.80 -5.27
C LYS A 963 35.42 -1.58 -5.55
N ASN A 964 35.32 -0.54 -4.72
CA ASN A 964 36.44 0.36 -4.46
C ASN A 964 36.47 0.81 -2.99
N ARG A 965 37.67 1.11 -2.47
CA ARG A 965 37.93 1.34 -1.02
C ARG A 965 37.43 2.71 -0.52
N LYS A 966 37.00 2.77 0.75
CA LYS A 966 37.24 3.92 1.64
C LYS A 966 37.22 3.52 3.12
N SER A 967 37.60 4.45 3.99
CA SER A 967 37.98 4.24 5.39
C SER A 967 36.92 4.69 6.41
N LYS A 968 37.20 4.41 7.69
CA LYS A 968 36.73 5.13 8.90
C LYS A 968 36.62 6.65 8.70
N SER A 969 35.75 7.38 9.41
CA SER A 969 34.71 6.98 10.38
C SER A 969 33.68 8.13 10.60
N ASP A 970 32.93 8.05 11.71
CA ASP A 970 32.19 9.11 12.40
C ASP A 970 30.74 9.33 11.95
N PHE A 971 29.80 8.99 12.86
CA PHE A 971 28.39 9.35 12.76
C PHE A 971 27.89 9.74 14.16
N GLY A 972 27.73 11.04 14.39
CA GLY A 972 27.22 11.59 15.64
C GLY A 972 25.69 11.50 15.74
N LEU A 973 25.16 11.70 16.95
CA LEU A 973 23.71 11.76 17.19
C LEU A 973 23.09 12.93 16.42
N PHE A 974 21.88 12.73 15.89
CA PHE A 974 21.01 13.82 15.47
C PHE A 974 19.61 13.65 16.02
N VAL A 975 19.20 14.62 16.84
CA VAL A 975 17.81 14.87 17.21
C VAL A 975 17.17 15.70 16.08
N GLY A 976 15.97 15.31 15.65
CA GLY A 976 15.23 16.01 14.59
C GLY A 976 14.33 15.06 13.80
N GLY A 977 13.01 15.20 13.97
CA GLY A 977 12.02 14.26 13.42
C GLY A 977 11.77 14.44 11.92
N SER A 978 12.51 13.73 11.08
CA SER A 978 12.09 13.37 9.72
C SER A 978 12.83 12.11 9.26
N MET A 979 12.10 11.11 8.78
CA MET A 979 12.71 9.94 8.14
C MET A 979 13.03 10.32 6.67
N PRO A 980 14.22 10.03 6.12
CA PRO A 980 14.56 10.46 4.77
C PRO A 980 13.98 9.51 3.70
N GLU A 981 13.37 10.07 2.66
CA GLU A 981 12.72 9.32 1.58
C GLU A 981 13.75 8.86 0.53
N LEU A 982 13.64 7.62 0.04
CA LEU A 982 14.53 7.04 -0.99
C LEU A 982 14.15 7.52 -2.40
N MET A 983 14.76 8.62 -2.87
CA MET A 983 14.56 9.12 -4.23
C MET A 983 15.49 8.41 -5.22
N ALA A 984 14.93 7.58 -6.10
CA ALA A 984 15.69 6.74 -7.04
C ALA A 984 16.05 7.39 -8.39
N GLU A 985 15.73 8.68 -8.61
CA GLU A 985 15.99 9.36 -9.88
C GLU A 985 17.49 9.69 -10.14
N PRO A 986 17.95 9.69 -11.40
CA PRO A 986 19.32 10.06 -11.79
C PRO A 986 19.56 11.59 -11.80
N THR A 987 19.25 12.30 -10.72
CA THR A 987 19.33 13.78 -10.64
C THR A 987 20.74 14.36 -10.72
N ASN A 988 21.76 13.59 -10.34
CA ASN A 988 23.17 14.03 -10.40
C ASN A 988 23.81 13.85 -11.79
N VAL A 989 23.12 13.27 -12.77
CA VAL A 989 23.66 13.15 -14.14
C VAL A 989 23.36 14.41 -14.94
N ARG A 990 24.41 14.99 -15.54
CA ARG A 990 24.31 16.11 -16.48
C ARG A 990 24.86 15.68 -17.83
N SER A 991 23.98 15.34 -18.75
CA SER A 991 24.33 15.17 -20.16
C SER A 991 24.37 16.51 -20.87
N MET A 992 25.28 16.69 -21.82
CA MET A 992 25.40 17.91 -22.64
C MET A 992 24.82 17.71 -24.06
N SER A 993 24.16 16.58 -24.33
CA SER A 993 23.72 16.22 -25.68
C SER A 993 22.42 16.94 -26.07
N PHE A 994 22.47 17.79 -27.09
CA PHE A 994 21.30 18.42 -27.70
C PHE A 994 20.50 17.37 -28.50
N VAL A 995 19.47 16.76 -27.89
CA VAL A 995 18.59 15.75 -28.49
C VAL A 995 17.16 15.90 -27.98
N GLY A 996 16.20 15.49 -28.81
CA GLY A 996 14.75 15.57 -28.53
C GLY A 996 14.00 16.38 -29.58
N THR A 997 12.68 16.22 -29.65
CA THR A 997 11.83 16.93 -30.62
C THR A 997 11.73 18.43 -30.30
N HIS A 998 11.94 19.30 -31.29
CA HIS A 998 12.17 20.76 -31.09
C HIS A 998 11.09 21.53 -30.30
N GLU A 999 9.83 21.11 -30.38
CA GLU A 999 8.71 21.73 -29.65
C GLU A 999 8.59 21.24 -28.20
N TYR A 1000 9.29 20.14 -27.88
CA TYR A 1000 9.29 19.45 -26.60
C TYR A 1000 10.58 19.67 -25.79
N LEU A 1001 11.67 20.13 -26.42
CA LEU A 1001 12.96 20.38 -25.76
C LEU A 1001 12.82 21.27 -24.52
N ALA A 1002 13.47 20.87 -23.42
CA ALA A 1002 13.51 21.65 -22.19
C ALA A 1002 14.51 22.83 -22.29
N PRO A 1003 14.25 23.99 -21.67
CA PRO A 1003 15.11 25.17 -21.77
C PRO A 1003 16.58 24.91 -21.42
N GLU A 1004 16.85 24.05 -20.42
CA GLU A 1004 18.20 23.65 -20.00
C GLU A 1004 18.99 22.90 -21.10
N ILE A 1005 18.30 22.14 -21.97
CA ILE A 1005 18.93 21.49 -23.15
C ILE A 1005 19.28 22.57 -24.19
N ILE A 1006 18.39 23.55 -24.38
CA ILE A 1006 18.54 24.61 -25.38
C ILE A 1006 19.65 25.60 -25.00
N ARG A 1007 19.80 25.90 -23.70
CA ARG A 1007 20.88 26.73 -23.17
C ARG A 1007 22.21 25.97 -23.03
N GLY A 1008 22.20 24.63 -23.04
CA GLY A 1008 23.38 23.79 -22.86
C GLY A 1008 23.89 23.76 -21.41
N GLU A 1009 23.01 23.84 -20.43
CA GLU A 1009 23.35 23.93 -18.99
C GLU A 1009 23.66 22.57 -18.34
N GLY A 1010 23.38 21.49 -19.08
CA GLY A 1010 23.55 20.09 -18.67
C GLY A 1010 22.33 19.54 -17.95
N HIS A 1011 21.81 18.39 -18.38
CA HIS A 1011 20.48 17.91 -17.97
C HIS A 1011 20.43 16.44 -17.50
N GLY A 1012 19.45 16.15 -16.64
CA GLY A 1012 19.11 14.83 -16.08
C GLY A 1012 17.60 14.54 -16.19
N SER A 1013 17.01 13.80 -15.24
CA SER A 1013 15.60 13.37 -15.26
C SER A 1013 14.56 14.48 -15.45
N ALA A 1014 14.84 15.69 -14.95
CA ALA A 1014 13.92 16.83 -14.98
C ALA A 1014 13.41 17.24 -16.39
N VAL A 1015 14.09 16.85 -17.46
CA VAL A 1015 13.63 17.12 -18.84
C VAL A 1015 12.43 16.27 -19.22
N ASP A 1016 12.28 15.08 -18.64
CA ASP A 1016 11.10 14.23 -18.85
C ASP A 1016 9.87 14.88 -18.19
N TRP A 1017 10.05 15.55 -17.05
CA TRP A 1017 8.98 16.33 -16.40
C TRP A 1017 8.60 17.59 -17.20
N TRP A 1018 9.55 18.23 -17.90
CA TRP A 1018 9.22 19.29 -18.87
C TRP A 1018 8.44 18.74 -20.08
N THR A 1019 8.93 17.67 -20.71
CA THR A 1019 8.27 17.06 -21.89
C THR A 1019 6.88 16.51 -21.54
N PHE A 1020 6.67 15.99 -20.33
CA PHE A 1020 5.36 15.61 -19.80
C PHE A 1020 4.40 16.80 -19.68
N GLY A 1021 4.89 17.99 -19.33
CA GLY A 1021 4.12 19.24 -19.35
C GLY A 1021 3.71 19.69 -20.76
N ILE A 1022 4.62 19.57 -21.73
CA ILE A 1022 4.32 19.86 -23.15
C ILE A 1022 3.31 18.85 -23.70
N PHE A 1023 3.50 17.56 -23.40
CA PHE A 1023 2.64 16.45 -23.77
C PHE A 1023 1.20 16.65 -23.25
N LEU A 1024 1.04 16.92 -21.95
CA LEU A 1024 -0.28 17.14 -21.35
C LEU A 1024 -0.98 18.37 -21.94
N TYR A 1025 -0.25 19.47 -22.16
CA TYR A 1025 -0.79 20.64 -22.86
C TYR A 1025 -1.22 20.28 -24.29
N GLU A 1026 -0.43 19.50 -25.03
CA GLU A 1026 -0.76 19.13 -26.41
C GLU A 1026 -1.93 18.12 -26.52
N LEU A 1027 -2.12 17.24 -25.52
CA LEU A 1027 -3.32 16.40 -25.43
C LEU A 1027 -4.60 17.24 -25.24
N LEU A 1028 -4.52 18.31 -24.43
CA LEU A 1028 -5.67 19.15 -24.04
C LEU A 1028 -5.98 20.27 -25.03
N HIS A 1029 -4.98 20.85 -25.71
CA HIS A 1029 -5.12 22.02 -26.58
C HIS A 1029 -4.79 21.77 -28.06
N GLY A 1030 -4.52 20.51 -28.47
CA GLY A 1030 -4.30 20.15 -29.87
C GLY A 1030 -3.02 20.71 -30.52
N THR A 1031 -2.20 21.44 -29.76
CA THR A 1031 -1.00 22.16 -30.21
C THR A 1031 0.00 22.29 -29.06
N THR A 1032 1.28 22.56 -29.36
CA THR A 1032 2.32 22.81 -28.33
C THR A 1032 2.36 24.29 -27.90
N PRO A 1033 2.74 24.62 -26.65
CA PRO A 1033 2.58 25.98 -26.10
C PRO A 1033 3.61 27.01 -26.62
N PHE A 1034 4.71 26.56 -27.24
CA PHE A 1034 5.82 27.43 -27.64
C PHE A 1034 6.11 27.43 -29.15
N LYS A 1035 5.26 26.80 -29.98
CA LYS A 1035 5.45 26.68 -31.44
C LYS A 1035 5.71 28.04 -32.10
N GLY A 1036 6.82 28.16 -32.83
CA GLY A 1036 7.18 29.37 -33.58
C GLY A 1036 7.18 29.14 -35.10
N GLN A 1037 7.50 30.20 -35.86
CA GLN A 1037 7.76 30.10 -37.29
C GLN A 1037 9.11 29.39 -37.54
N GLY A 1038 9.08 28.05 -37.52
CA GLY A 1038 10.24 27.18 -37.66
C GLY A 1038 11.08 27.05 -36.39
N ASN A 1039 12.05 26.14 -36.44
CA ASN A 1039 12.77 25.64 -35.27
C ASN A 1039 13.44 26.76 -34.45
N ARG A 1040 14.13 27.71 -35.09
CA ARG A 1040 14.82 28.82 -34.37
C ARG A 1040 13.85 29.69 -33.56
N ALA A 1041 12.66 29.97 -34.10
CA ALA A 1041 11.63 30.72 -33.39
C ALA A 1041 11.01 29.90 -32.24
N THR A 1042 10.78 28.59 -32.45
CA THR A 1042 10.31 27.68 -31.38
C THR A 1042 11.29 27.61 -30.21
N LEU A 1043 12.60 27.42 -30.48
CA LEU A 1043 13.62 27.37 -29.43
C LEU A 1043 13.72 28.71 -28.67
N PHE A 1044 13.63 29.83 -29.39
CA PHE A 1044 13.57 31.17 -28.78
C PHE A 1044 12.33 31.37 -27.91
N ASN A 1045 11.17 30.85 -28.33
CA ASN A 1045 9.94 30.89 -27.54
C ASN A 1045 10.05 30.06 -26.25
N VAL A 1046 10.55 28.81 -26.34
CA VAL A 1046 10.77 27.95 -25.16
C VAL A 1046 11.66 28.65 -24.13
N VAL A 1047 12.78 29.25 -24.55
CA VAL A 1047 13.69 29.95 -23.62
C VAL A 1047 13.11 31.29 -23.16
N GLY A 1048 12.52 32.09 -24.05
CA GLY A 1048 12.11 33.49 -23.80
C GLY A 1048 10.65 33.71 -23.38
N GLN A 1049 9.66 33.20 -24.13
CA GLN A 1049 8.24 33.55 -23.95
C GLN A 1049 7.58 32.91 -22.72
N PRO A 1050 6.69 33.60 -21.98
CA PRO A 1050 5.93 33.00 -20.90
C PRO A 1050 4.89 31.99 -21.44
N LEU A 1051 4.56 30.98 -20.64
CA LEU A 1051 3.47 30.05 -20.95
C LEU A 1051 2.14 30.84 -21.08
N ARG A 1052 1.40 30.55 -22.15
CA ARG A 1052 0.03 31.04 -22.37
C ARG A 1052 -0.89 29.83 -22.57
N PHE A 1053 -2.17 30.03 -22.30
CA PHE A 1053 -3.23 29.06 -22.58
C PHE A 1053 -4.24 29.74 -23.51
N PRO A 1054 -4.84 29.03 -24.49
CA PRO A 1054 -5.89 29.58 -25.33
C PRO A 1054 -7.20 29.73 -24.55
N GLU A 1055 -8.13 30.52 -25.09
CA GLU A 1055 -9.49 30.68 -24.54
C GLU A 1055 -10.38 29.46 -24.83
N THR A 1056 -10.06 28.70 -25.88
CA THR A 1056 -10.74 27.46 -26.27
C THR A 1056 -9.72 26.37 -26.69
N PRO A 1057 -9.96 25.08 -26.38
CA PRO A 1057 -10.97 24.59 -25.44
C PRO A 1057 -10.73 25.10 -24.02
N GLN A 1058 -11.79 25.27 -23.24
CA GLN A 1058 -11.64 25.54 -21.81
C GLN A 1058 -11.22 24.26 -21.09
N VAL A 1059 -10.25 24.42 -20.19
CA VAL A 1059 -9.55 23.37 -19.45
C VAL A 1059 -9.49 23.81 -17.99
N SER A 1060 -9.65 22.87 -17.05
CA SER A 1060 -9.80 23.19 -15.63
C SER A 1060 -8.63 24.00 -15.07
N PHE A 1061 -8.90 24.79 -14.02
CA PHE A 1061 -7.83 25.50 -13.31
C PHE A 1061 -6.74 24.51 -12.85
N VAL A 1062 -7.16 23.34 -12.35
CA VAL A 1062 -6.28 22.29 -11.81
C VAL A 1062 -5.35 21.71 -12.88
N ALA A 1063 -5.87 21.40 -14.08
CA ALA A 1063 -5.04 20.95 -15.20
C ALA A 1063 -4.05 22.03 -15.66
N ARG A 1064 -4.50 23.29 -15.72
CA ARG A 1064 -3.63 24.42 -16.06
C ARG A 1064 -2.55 24.66 -15.01
N ASP A 1065 -2.83 24.39 -13.73
CA ASP A 1065 -1.86 24.57 -12.64
C ASP A 1065 -0.76 23.51 -12.67
N LEU A 1066 -1.10 22.24 -12.92
CA LEU A 1066 -0.12 21.18 -13.15
C LEU A 1066 0.83 21.54 -14.30
N ILE A 1067 0.27 22.02 -15.42
CA ILE A 1067 1.06 22.42 -16.59
C ILE A 1067 1.97 23.63 -16.26
N ARG A 1068 1.52 24.60 -15.46
CA ARG A 1068 2.40 25.70 -14.98
C ARG A 1068 3.57 25.14 -14.15
N GLY A 1069 3.32 24.20 -13.25
CA GLY A 1069 4.34 23.57 -12.41
C GLY A 1069 5.36 22.75 -13.20
N LEU A 1070 4.92 22.05 -14.26
CA LEU A 1070 5.78 21.27 -15.15
C LEU A 1070 6.59 22.16 -16.11
N LEU A 1071 6.00 23.26 -16.60
CA LEU A 1071 6.62 24.17 -17.57
C LEU A 1071 7.37 25.35 -16.92
N VAL A 1072 7.88 25.16 -15.70
CA VAL A 1072 8.86 26.06 -15.08
C VAL A 1072 10.21 25.93 -15.81
N LYS A 1073 10.71 27.06 -16.33
CA LYS A 1073 11.95 27.13 -17.14
C LYS A 1073 13.27 26.98 -16.37
N GLU A 1074 13.15 26.83 -15.06
CA GLU A 1074 14.23 26.68 -14.10
C GLU A 1074 14.04 25.30 -13.45
N PRO A 1075 14.87 24.30 -13.77
CA PRO A 1075 14.67 22.92 -13.32
C PRO A 1075 14.57 22.81 -11.79
N SER A 1076 15.35 23.61 -11.06
CA SER A 1076 15.35 23.64 -9.58
C SER A 1076 14.05 24.14 -8.94
N LYS A 1077 13.11 24.66 -9.74
CA LYS A 1077 11.81 25.21 -9.32
C LYS A 1077 10.61 24.50 -9.98
N ARG A 1078 10.87 23.46 -10.77
CA ARG A 1078 9.85 22.65 -11.46
C ARG A 1078 9.21 21.68 -10.48
N ILE A 1079 7.92 21.37 -10.65
CA ILE A 1079 7.31 20.22 -9.95
C ILE A 1079 8.05 18.93 -10.34
N ALA A 1080 8.09 17.96 -9.45
CA ALA A 1080 8.94 16.76 -9.51
C ALA A 1080 10.45 17.00 -9.29
N CYS A 1081 10.90 18.22 -8.98
CA CYS A 1081 12.32 18.47 -8.69
C CYS A 1081 12.80 17.86 -7.35
N LYS A 1082 11.97 17.75 -6.30
CA LYS A 1082 12.42 17.24 -4.99
C LYS A 1082 12.12 15.75 -4.78
N ARG A 1083 10.96 15.26 -5.24
CA ARG A 1083 10.47 13.88 -5.01
C ARG A 1083 9.97 13.19 -6.29
N GLY A 1084 10.31 13.71 -7.46
CA GLY A 1084 10.04 13.06 -8.74
C GLY A 1084 8.55 12.91 -9.07
N ALA A 1085 8.22 11.83 -9.78
CA ALA A 1085 6.85 11.44 -10.15
C ALA A 1085 5.83 11.54 -8.99
N THR A 1086 6.26 11.32 -7.74
CA THR A 1086 5.44 11.45 -6.51
C THR A 1086 4.73 12.81 -6.39
N GLU A 1087 5.40 13.91 -6.74
CA GLU A 1087 4.79 15.26 -6.68
C GLU A 1087 3.71 15.44 -7.76
N ILE A 1088 3.90 14.82 -8.92
CA ILE A 1088 2.92 14.84 -10.01
C ILE A 1088 1.71 13.98 -9.63
N LYS A 1089 1.93 12.79 -9.05
CA LYS A 1089 0.87 11.90 -8.55
C LYS A 1089 0.04 12.51 -7.41
N GLN A 1090 0.64 13.39 -6.61
CA GLN A 1090 -0.03 14.12 -5.53
C GLN A 1090 -0.76 15.38 -6.00
N HIS A 1091 -0.64 15.76 -7.27
CA HIS A 1091 -1.35 16.93 -7.81
C HIS A 1091 -2.85 16.63 -7.97
N PRO A 1092 -3.78 17.53 -7.57
CA PRO A 1092 -5.23 17.30 -7.71
C PRO A 1092 -5.74 17.06 -9.14
N PHE A 1093 -4.89 17.21 -10.17
CA PHE A 1093 -5.24 16.83 -11.54
C PHE A 1093 -5.45 15.32 -11.69
N PHE A 1094 -4.79 14.51 -10.86
CA PHE A 1094 -4.95 13.07 -10.79
C PHE A 1094 -5.77 12.62 -9.57
N GLU A 1095 -6.58 13.51 -8.99
CA GLU A 1095 -7.55 13.11 -7.96
C GLU A 1095 -8.50 12.04 -8.51
N GLY A 1096 -8.82 11.04 -7.68
CA GLY A 1096 -9.58 9.84 -8.08
C GLY A 1096 -8.79 8.78 -8.88
N VAL A 1097 -7.56 9.06 -9.34
CA VAL A 1097 -6.75 8.07 -10.09
C VAL A 1097 -6.17 7.02 -9.12
N ASN A 1098 -6.70 5.80 -9.19
CA ASN A 1098 -6.11 4.66 -8.48
C ASN A 1098 -4.89 4.13 -9.23
N TRP A 1099 -3.69 4.58 -8.82
CA TRP A 1099 -2.40 4.21 -9.39
C TRP A 1099 -2.12 2.70 -9.42
N ALA A 1100 -2.74 1.88 -8.56
CA ALA A 1100 -2.63 0.42 -8.61
C ALA A 1100 -3.42 -0.21 -9.75
N LEU A 1101 -4.52 0.43 -10.18
CA LEU A 1101 -5.52 -0.13 -11.08
C LEU A 1101 -5.57 0.55 -12.46
N VAL A 1102 -4.62 1.43 -12.79
CA VAL A 1102 -4.57 2.11 -14.11
C VAL A 1102 -4.59 1.11 -15.27
N ARG A 1103 -3.84 0.00 -15.15
CA ARG A 1103 -3.82 -1.11 -16.14
C ARG A 1103 -5.07 -2.03 -16.09
N SER A 1104 -6.09 -1.65 -15.33
CA SER A 1104 -7.40 -2.32 -15.24
C SER A 1104 -8.57 -1.34 -15.34
N ALA A 1105 -8.29 -0.04 -15.50
CA ALA A 1105 -9.29 0.97 -15.79
C ALA A 1105 -9.63 0.94 -17.29
N MET A 1106 -10.90 1.13 -17.64
CA MET A 1106 -11.37 1.08 -19.02
C MET A 1106 -10.77 2.23 -19.85
N PRO A 1107 -10.06 1.95 -20.96
CA PRO A 1107 -9.49 3.02 -21.79
C PRO A 1107 -10.56 3.91 -22.46
N PRO A 1108 -10.32 5.22 -22.62
CA PRO A 1108 -11.26 6.15 -23.26
C PRO A 1108 -11.60 5.82 -24.72
N HIS A 1109 -10.74 5.02 -25.39
CA HIS A 1109 -10.95 4.55 -26.75
C HIS A 1109 -10.27 3.20 -26.95
N VAL A 1110 -11.03 2.22 -27.40
CA VAL A 1110 -10.54 0.90 -27.80
C VAL A 1110 -10.52 0.84 -29.34
N PRO A 1111 -9.37 0.58 -29.99
CA PRO A 1111 -9.30 0.45 -31.44
C PRO A 1111 -10.18 -0.69 -32.00
N GLU A 1112 -10.63 -0.56 -33.24
CA GLU A 1112 -11.30 -1.65 -33.95
C GLU A 1112 -10.33 -2.84 -34.18
N PRO A 1113 -10.78 -4.10 -34.00
CA PRO A 1113 -9.95 -5.27 -34.25
C PRO A 1113 -9.42 -5.33 -35.68
N VAL A 1114 -8.09 -5.46 -35.82
CA VAL A 1114 -7.45 -5.58 -37.13
C VAL A 1114 -7.57 -7.01 -37.65
N ASP A 1115 -8.29 -7.19 -38.77
CA ASP A 1115 -8.29 -8.46 -39.49
C ASP A 1115 -6.98 -8.64 -40.28
N PHE A 1116 -6.07 -9.41 -39.70
CA PHE A 1116 -4.77 -9.74 -40.30
C PHE A 1116 -4.90 -10.63 -41.55
N SER A 1117 -5.99 -11.39 -41.72
CA SER A 1117 -6.17 -12.27 -42.89
C SER A 1117 -6.27 -11.48 -44.20
N LEU A 1118 -6.91 -10.30 -44.15
CA LEU A 1118 -7.02 -9.36 -45.26
C LEU A 1118 -5.69 -8.69 -45.64
N LEU A 1119 -4.67 -8.74 -44.78
CA LEU A 1119 -3.32 -8.26 -45.09
C LEU A 1119 -2.54 -9.34 -45.86
N SER A 1120 -2.46 -10.57 -45.32
CA SER A 1120 -1.75 -11.68 -45.98
C SER A 1120 -2.35 -12.03 -47.34
N ALA A 1121 -3.69 -11.99 -47.48
CA ALA A 1121 -4.39 -12.23 -48.74
C ALA A 1121 -4.20 -11.13 -49.80
N LYS A 1122 -3.88 -9.89 -49.39
CA LYS A 1122 -3.55 -8.80 -50.34
C LYS A 1122 -2.14 -8.96 -50.90
N GLU A 1123 -1.19 -9.44 -50.10
CA GLU A 1123 0.15 -9.78 -50.59
C GLU A 1123 0.16 -10.97 -51.54
N GLU A 1124 -0.56 -12.04 -51.23
CA GLU A 1124 -0.57 -13.25 -52.07
C GLU A 1124 -1.10 -12.94 -53.48
N LYS A 1125 -2.11 -12.07 -53.59
CA LYS A 1125 -2.57 -11.52 -54.88
C LYS A 1125 -1.52 -10.63 -55.56
N ARG A 1126 -0.75 -9.84 -54.81
CA ARG A 1126 0.32 -8.98 -55.35
C ARG A 1126 1.51 -9.80 -55.89
N ASN A 1127 1.92 -10.84 -55.17
CA ASN A 1127 2.98 -11.75 -55.57
C ASN A 1127 2.58 -12.62 -56.77
N HIS A 1128 1.33 -13.09 -56.83
CA HIS A 1128 0.81 -13.78 -58.02
C HIS A 1128 0.78 -12.88 -59.26
N HIS A 1129 0.56 -11.57 -59.11
CA HIS A 1129 0.59 -10.65 -60.24
C HIS A 1129 2.02 -10.46 -60.78
N LEU A 1130 2.99 -10.24 -59.88
CA LEU A 1130 4.41 -10.09 -60.23
C LEU A 1130 5.03 -11.35 -60.86
N GLN A 1131 4.56 -12.55 -60.49
CA GLN A 1131 4.97 -13.80 -61.16
C GLN A 1131 4.40 -13.98 -62.57
N HIS A 1132 3.37 -13.22 -62.95
CA HIS A 1132 2.69 -13.38 -64.24
C HIS A 1132 3.25 -12.47 -65.35
N GLU A 1133 4.12 -11.51 -65.01
CA GLU A 1133 4.80 -10.60 -65.96
C GLU A 1133 6.22 -11.05 -66.34
N LEU A 1134 6.77 -12.11 -65.71
CA LEU A 1134 8.14 -12.59 -65.90
C LEU A 1134 8.17 -14.04 -66.45
N GLY A 1135 7.60 -14.22 -67.65
CA GLY A 1135 7.56 -15.51 -68.34
C GLY A 1135 8.52 -15.61 -69.52
N ASP A 1136 9.76 -16.08 -69.29
CA ASP A 1136 10.68 -16.54 -70.34
C ASP A 1136 11.48 -17.78 -69.87
N PRO A 1137 11.32 -18.98 -70.48
CA PRO A 1137 11.83 -20.23 -69.91
C PRO A 1137 13.24 -20.61 -70.40
N GLY A 1138 14.30 -20.05 -69.80
CA GLY A 1138 15.65 -20.18 -70.37
C GLY A 1138 16.92 -20.13 -69.48
N ALA A 1139 16.89 -20.44 -68.18
CA ALA A 1139 18.13 -20.49 -67.37
C ALA A 1139 18.12 -21.51 -66.19
N PRO A 1140 19.26 -22.13 -65.83
CA PRO A 1140 19.34 -23.08 -64.72
C PRO A 1140 19.33 -22.38 -63.35
N GLN A 1141 18.54 -22.92 -62.40
CA GLN A 1141 18.42 -22.37 -61.05
C GLN A 1141 19.74 -22.50 -60.24
N LYS A 1142 20.35 -21.35 -59.91
CA LYS A 1142 21.31 -21.26 -58.80
C LYS A 1142 20.58 -20.89 -57.52
N ALA A 1143 20.62 -21.76 -56.52
CA ALA A 1143 20.08 -21.47 -55.19
C ALA A 1143 21.02 -20.55 -54.40
N ASN A 1144 20.82 -19.23 -54.47
CA ASN A 1144 21.13 -18.30 -53.36
C ASN A 1144 20.55 -16.89 -53.56
N SER A 1145 20.39 -16.17 -52.43
CA SER A 1145 20.02 -14.75 -52.27
C SER A 1145 18.70 -14.26 -52.92
N SER A 1146 17.71 -13.93 -52.07
CA SER A 1146 16.69 -12.89 -52.37
C SER A 1146 15.98 -12.28 -51.15
N ASP A 1147 16.01 -12.90 -49.96
CA ASP A 1147 15.36 -12.34 -48.74
C ASP A 1147 15.81 -10.90 -48.38
N TYR A 1148 17.04 -10.49 -48.76
CA TYR A 1148 17.52 -9.11 -48.59
C TYR A 1148 16.86 -8.10 -49.55
N VAL A 1149 16.45 -8.53 -50.75
CA VAL A 1149 15.93 -7.65 -51.81
C VAL A 1149 14.54 -7.10 -51.44
N GLN A 1150 13.75 -7.85 -50.65
CA GLN A 1150 12.46 -7.37 -50.14
C GLN A 1150 12.55 -6.11 -49.29
N PHE A 1151 13.68 -5.84 -48.62
CA PHE A 1151 13.85 -4.61 -47.84
C PHE A 1151 14.14 -3.36 -48.70
N GLU A 1152 14.68 -3.54 -49.90
CA GLU A 1152 15.04 -2.46 -50.82
C GLU A 1152 13.88 -2.11 -51.80
N TYR A 1153 12.84 -2.96 -51.89
CA TYR A 1153 11.69 -2.83 -52.82
C TYR A 1153 10.33 -2.44 -52.18
N PHE A 1154 10.27 -2.21 -50.86
CA PHE A 1154 9.04 -1.93 -50.09
C PHE A 1154 8.94 -0.50 -49.56
#